data_AF-A0A2B4SZZ3-F1
#
_entry.id   AF-A0A2B4SZZ3-F1
#
_cell.length_a   1.000
_cell.length_b   1.000
_cell.length_c   1.000
_cell.angle_alpha   90.00
_cell.angle_beta   90.00
_cell.angle_gamma   90.00
#
_symmetry.space_group_name_H-M   'P 1'
#
loop_
_entity.id
_entity.type
_entity.pdbx_description
1 polymer ?
#
loop_
_entity_poly.entity_id
_entity_poly.type
_entity_poly.pdbx_seq_one_letter_code
_entity_poly.pdbx_strand_id
1 'polypeptide(L)'
;MDFVKNSVRCLFTGIKRRRRKILVYVLTIVTLWHLYLACTGLILSSHIQVVREPETLIRANLKFSRLRERIFGNDPKNKLEAKPYEYPNYTDESVKLYSETLEHGDAASHGDNKQRFSDSNSERNTTSTENMKSSCKEFNLPDADKNSYGTCQPHQASLDACEFADSLFPYDSSLSLCKTNNAEICTLETDAHSGKIILNAKCSGQVCEEYVNKSEEENSLTYGAYIIDPDEGFLESIREFETVSELETQLPRIAYLTARKKLNFLFVKCFIMSRNESLVSQLIPVPLLVTIQEASEPRHRNNINVNIVLLDSVSRAHFYRSLPKTIETFRKLSGSRDKTPARVFDFELFQSVHGHTTQNEHALFTGQLLPSKEEDEQEPSDPVRADVMLGHFKRAGYQTMWQEDLCWTGIWGLMADLAAEDWEDLQIRLKENFIDSTGLTHSSCEVLGSFGLETPFNGPEGDQICFNGKLQHSYFLEYSIDMLNIIASSRRYRPLFSYTALNVGHDETGRRIQSLDSDLARFVSVMANNKNTLSIVLADHGNTYTQYTSDVLEGRFEMFHPSLFVIVPNKVAELLGPVAMAALEVNQRRLVTMFNLHHSLLPLARPLRGVVKPIGLFTAISPNLTCNDIELRTPNLCVCNGWDSPTTNDSSKISFAEFAVGELNEMLQAEFTEPINGKLQKHPMIRSCERLRPVRFQNVRERNSKSDGELITSFDIYFRSGDVVKQKEDIFHVEVKSKEMANQYSLQMELVNYDRLTLFGKYQACADQGAHLKLCICSRRTKKRLTELERVPWLEYSTILSNSPKARKVGDDQCLFLLKRNHSLGQSVAFEIANICNEKIFYLRISANFENMKLSRKVPFEVKVQPGSIKFLLSARIAVDFWSTFIEVDVDINEKGRRLVTMFNLHHSLLPLARPLRGVVKPIGLFTAISPNLTCNDIELRTPNLCVCNGWDSPTTNDSSKISFAEFAVGELNEMLQAEFTEPINGKLQKHPMIRSCERLRPVRFQNVRERNSKSDGELITSFDIYFRSGDVVKQKEDIFHVEVKSKEMANQYSLQMELVNYDRLTLFGKYQACADQGAHLKLCICSRRTKKRLTELESVPWLEYSTILSNSPKARKVGDDQCLFLLKRNHSLGQSVAFEIANICNEKIFYLRISANFENMKLSRKVPFEVKVQPGSIKFLLSARIAVDFWSTFIEVDVDINEKGVSYPPS
;
A
#
# COMPACT_ATOMS: atom_id res chain seq x y z
N MET A 1 -34.66 -36.18 46.10
CA MET A 1 -34.03 -36.87 44.94
C MET A 1 -35.05 -37.27 43.87
N ASP A 2 -36.32 -36.95 44.05
CA ASP A 2 -37.43 -37.69 43.43
C ASP A 2 -37.80 -37.20 42.03
N PHE A 3 -37.39 -35.97 41.69
CA PHE A 3 -37.44 -35.45 40.32
C PHE A 3 -36.65 -36.33 39.32
N VAL A 4 -35.48 -36.83 39.74
CA VAL A 4 -34.66 -37.76 38.94
C VAL A 4 -35.35 -39.12 38.82
N LYS A 5 -35.97 -39.59 39.90
CA LYS A 5 -36.67 -40.89 39.98
C LYS A 5 -37.87 -40.97 39.04
N ASN A 6 -38.60 -39.85 38.87
CA ASN A 6 -39.71 -39.76 37.92
C ASN A 6 -39.24 -39.59 36.47
N SER A 7 -38.18 -38.80 36.22
CA SER A 7 -37.63 -38.59 34.87
C SER A 7 -37.16 -39.88 34.19
N VAL A 8 -36.54 -40.79 34.94
CA VAL A 8 -36.06 -42.09 34.41
C VAL A 8 -37.22 -43.01 33.98
N ARG A 9 -38.39 -42.91 34.62
CA ARG A 9 -39.51 -43.84 34.38
C ARG A 9 -40.19 -43.63 33.01
N CYS A 10 -40.14 -42.41 32.45
CA CYS A 10 -40.64 -42.11 31.10
C CYS A 10 -39.65 -42.47 29.98
N LEU A 11 -38.38 -42.76 30.28
CA LEU A 11 -37.35 -43.02 29.26
C LEU A 11 -37.31 -44.45 28.72
N PHE A 12 -37.97 -45.41 29.38
CA PHE A 12 -37.94 -46.83 28.99
C PHE A 12 -39.11 -47.27 28.09
N THR A 13 -40.17 -46.48 27.95
CA THR A 13 -41.35 -46.80 27.12
C THR A 13 -41.39 -45.97 25.83
N GLY A 14 -40.39 -46.13 24.94
CA GLY A 14 -40.28 -45.29 23.74
C GLY A 14 -39.20 -45.64 22.71
N ILE A 15 -38.78 -46.91 22.60
CA ILE A 15 -37.63 -47.29 21.76
C ILE A 15 -38.00 -47.29 20.26
N LYS A 16 -37.66 -46.20 19.52
CA LYS A 16 -37.12 -46.20 18.11
C LYS A 16 -37.00 -44.79 17.48
N ARG A 17 -35.85 -44.10 17.64
CA ARG A 17 -35.11 -43.36 16.56
C ARG A 17 -33.92 -42.50 17.08
N ARG A 18 -32.87 -42.39 16.26
CA ARG A 18 -31.71 -41.43 16.30
C ARG A 18 -30.84 -41.38 17.57
N ARG A 19 -29.78 -42.20 17.62
CA ARG A 19 -28.71 -42.19 18.66
C ARG A 19 -27.96 -40.86 18.87
N ARG A 20 -27.92 -39.93 17.89
CA ARG A 20 -27.07 -38.70 17.96
C ARG A 20 -27.46 -37.66 19.03
N LYS A 21 -28.68 -37.68 19.59
CA LYS A 21 -29.07 -36.69 20.64
C LYS A 21 -28.63 -37.07 22.06
N ILE A 22 -28.41 -38.35 22.35
CA ILE A 22 -28.11 -38.82 23.72
C ILE A 22 -26.68 -38.40 24.13
N LEU A 23 -25.71 -38.53 23.23
CA LEU A 23 -24.30 -38.18 23.50
C LEU A 23 -24.14 -36.70 23.91
N VAL A 24 -24.87 -35.79 23.26
CA VAL A 24 -24.84 -34.35 23.56
C VAL A 24 -25.40 -34.05 24.95
N TYR A 25 -26.46 -34.74 25.37
CA TYR A 25 -27.03 -34.60 26.72
C TYR A 25 -26.10 -35.15 27.81
N VAL A 26 -25.41 -36.27 27.57
CA VAL A 26 -24.42 -36.80 28.52
C VAL A 26 -23.24 -35.84 28.65
N LEU A 27 -22.71 -35.33 27.53
CA LEU A 27 -21.61 -34.36 27.55
C LEU A 27 -21.97 -33.05 28.27
N THR A 28 -23.18 -32.52 28.09
CA THR A 28 -23.63 -31.31 28.82
C THR A 28 -23.86 -31.56 30.30
N ILE A 29 -24.34 -32.74 30.71
CA ILE A 29 -24.45 -33.08 32.14
C ILE A 29 -23.07 -33.21 32.79
N VAL A 30 -22.10 -33.84 32.11
CA VAL A 30 -20.72 -33.98 32.61
C VAL A 30 -20.03 -32.62 32.74
N THR A 31 -20.12 -31.73 31.74
CA THR A 31 -19.50 -30.40 31.85
C THR A 31 -20.17 -29.53 32.92
N LEU A 32 -21.51 -29.58 33.07
CA LEU A 32 -22.20 -28.89 34.16
C LEU A 32 -21.81 -29.44 35.55
N TRP A 33 -21.56 -30.74 35.68
CA TRP A 33 -21.11 -31.34 36.94
C TRP A 33 -19.67 -30.92 37.30
N HIS A 34 -18.77 -30.86 36.32
CA HIS A 34 -17.42 -30.33 36.54
C HIS A 34 -17.42 -28.83 36.87
N LEU A 35 -18.27 -28.01 36.23
CA LEU A 35 -18.45 -26.61 36.64
C LEU A 35 -18.98 -26.50 38.08
N TYR A 36 -19.97 -27.31 38.45
CA TYR A 36 -20.52 -27.31 39.81
C TYR A 36 -19.45 -27.63 40.86
N LEU A 37 -18.62 -28.66 40.62
CA LEU A 37 -17.50 -28.99 41.50
C LEU A 37 -16.49 -27.83 41.61
N ALA A 38 -16.09 -27.24 40.48
CA ALA A 38 -15.17 -26.09 40.48
C ALA A 38 -15.74 -24.86 41.21
N CYS A 39 -17.02 -24.55 41.06
CA CYS A 39 -17.67 -23.40 41.70
C CYS A 39 -17.92 -23.58 43.21
N THR A 40 -17.84 -24.80 43.75
CA THR A 40 -18.08 -25.07 45.19
C THR A 40 -16.84 -24.98 46.09
N GLY A 41 -15.65 -24.68 45.54
CA GLY A 41 -14.44 -24.38 46.31
C GLY A 41 -13.83 -25.55 47.10
N LEU A 42 -14.36 -26.77 46.95
CA LEU A 42 -13.90 -27.97 47.65
C LEU A 42 -12.74 -28.65 46.90
N ILE A 43 -11.51 -28.21 47.19
CA ILE A 43 -10.31 -29.04 47.47
C ILE A 43 -9.07 -28.14 47.58
N LEU A 44 -8.45 -28.09 48.75
CA LEU A 44 -7.04 -27.73 48.96
C LEU A 44 -6.61 -28.16 50.38
N SER A 45 -5.35 -28.63 50.54
CA SER A 45 -4.76 -29.15 51.79
C SER A 45 -5.37 -30.47 52.35
N SER A 46 -4.61 -31.39 52.96
CA SER A 46 -3.16 -31.42 53.27
C SER A 46 -2.62 -32.87 53.45
N HIS A 47 -1.28 -32.98 53.58
CA HIS A 47 -0.44 -34.17 53.89
C HIS A 47 -0.28 -35.24 52.78
N ILE A 48 0.86 -35.41 52.10
CA ILE A 48 2.32 -35.49 52.43
C ILE A 48 2.80 -36.93 52.72
N GLN A 49 3.64 -37.46 51.81
CA GLN A 49 4.98 -37.96 52.13
C GLN A 49 5.90 -37.91 50.90
N VAL A 50 7.23 -37.99 51.11
CA VAL A 50 8.27 -37.63 50.11
C VAL A 50 9.35 -38.71 50.02
N VAL A 51 9.77 -39.04 48.80
CA VAL A 51 11.05 -39.74 48.52
C VAL A 51 11.73 -39.09 47.29
N ARG A 52 13.06 -39.04 47.33
CA ARG A 52 14.06 -38.61 46.32
C ARG A 52 14.00 -39.43 45.01
N GLU A 53 14.60 -39.10 43.85
CA GLU A 53 15.40 -38.01 43.21
C GLU A 53 15.56 -38.43 41.70
N PRO A 54 16.26 -37.72 40.77
CA PRO A 54 16.44 -36.29 40.54
C PRO A 54 16.18 -35.86 39.04
N GLU A 55 16.37 -34.56 38.75
CA GLU A 55 16.72 -33.90 37.47
C GLU A 55 16.20 -34.39 36.08
N THR A 56 15.52 -33.47 35.35
CA THR A 56 15.62 -33.37 33.87
C THR A 56 15.03 -32.07 33.29
N LEU A 57 14.00 -31.49 33.91
CA LEU A 57 13.08 -30.53 33.25
C LEU A 57 13.56 -29.07 33.11
N ILE A 58 14.82 -28.74 33.36
CA ILE A 58 15.34 -27.34 33.27
C ILE A 58 16.06 -27.06 31.93
N ARG A 59 16.39 -28.08 31.12
CA ARG A 59 17.15 -27.91 29.87
C ARG A 59 16.35 -27.42 28.65
N ALA A 60 15.01 -27.42 28.68
CA ALA A 60 14.19 -27.02 27.53
C ALA A 60 14.13 -25.49 27.35
N ASN A 61 13.65 -24.76 28.36
CA ASN A 61 13.36 -23.32 28.22
C ASN A 61 14.61 -22.45 28.06
N LEU A 62 15.78 -22.92 28.52
CA LEU A 62 17.08 -22.26 28.30
C LEU A 62 17.70 -22.51 26.91
N LYS A 63 17.12 -23.40 26.08
CA LYS A 63 17.48 -23.52 24.65
C LYS A 63 16.75 -22.48 23.80
N PHE A 64 15.47 -22.21 24.08
CA PHE A 64 14.66 -21.30 23.27
C PHE A 64 15.14 -19.84 23.33
N SER A 65 15.52 -19.31 24.50
CA SER A 65 16.07 -17.94 24.58
C SER A 65 17.40 -17.80 23.83
N ARG A 66 18.27 -18.82 23.89
CA ARG A 66 19.59 -18.82 23.25
C ARG A 66 19.57 -19.03 21.73
N LEU A 67 18.47 -19.55 21.17
CA LEU A 67 18.28 -19.56 19.71
C LEU A 67 17.96 -18.15 19.19
N ARG A 68 17.11 -17.41 19.91
CA ARG A 68 16.71 -16.05 19.52
C ARG A 68 17.87 -15.05 19.49
N GLU A 69 18.86 -15.23 20.37
CA GLU A 69 20.11 -14.44 20.36
C GLU A 69 21.09 -14.85 19.23
N ARG A 70 20.98 -16.07 18.68
CA ARG A 70 21.84 -16.54 17.57
C ARG A 70 21.36 -16.14 16.19
N ILE A 71 20.05 -15.96 16.00
CA ILE A 71 19.47 -15.60 14.69
C ILE A 71 19.78 -14.12 14.34
N PHE A 72 19.90 -13.24 15.33
CA PHE A 72 20.13 -11.80 15.14
C PHE A 72 21.54 -11.32 15.56
N GLY A 73 22.52 -12.23 15.70
CA GLY A 73 23.82 -11.92 16.31
C GLY A 73 25.02 -12.60 15.67
N ASN A 74 25.49 -12.10 14.52
CA ASN A 74 26.74 -12.54 13.87
C ASN A 74 27.79 -11.41 13.78
N ASP A 75 28.73 -11.38 14.74
CA ASP A 75 30.03 -10.69 14.61
C ASP A 75 31.08 -11.73 14.17
N PRO A 76 31.61 -11.70 12.93
CA PRO A 76 32.41 -12.79 12.38
C PRO A 76 33.85 -12.78 12.91
N LYS A 77 34.11 -13.56 13.96
CA LYS A 77 35.47 -13.87 14.45
C LYS A 77 35.73 -15.37 14.58
N ASN A 78 36.10 -15.99 13.47
CA ASN A 78 37.45 -16.54 13.32
C ASN A 78 37.76 -16.92 11.87
N LYS A 79 39.05 -16.90 11.52
CA LYS A 79 39.56 -17.28 10.20
C LYS A 79 39.80 -18.79 10.13
N LEU A 80 39.65 -19.34 8.93
CA LEU A 80 40.58 -20.34 8.40
C LEU A 80 41.24 -19.73 7.16
N GLU A 81 42.49 -20.13 6.87
CA GLU A 81 43.39 -19.31 6.05
C GLU A 81 43.41 -19.71 4.57
N ALA A 82 42.86 -18.86 3.71
CA ALA A 82 43.23 -18.79 2.30
C ALA A 82 44.21 -17.62 2.11
N LYS A 83 45.33 -17.85 1.41
CA LYS A 83 46.35 -16.83 1.16
C LYS A 83 45.88 -15.85 0.07
N PRO A 84 46.13 -14.54 0.20
CA PRO A 84 45.92 -13.60 -0.90
C PRO A 84 46.93 -13.88 -2.02
N TYR A 85 46.47 -13.88 -3.27
CA TYR A 85 47.34 -13.76 -4.45
C TYR A 85 47.56 -12.27 -4.75
N GLU A 86 48.81 -11.82 -4.76
CA GLU A 86 49.19 -10.51 -5.28
C GLU A 86 49.31 -10.56 -6.80
N TYR A 87 48.57 -9.70 -7.51
CA TYR A 87 48.83 -9.30 -8.91
C TYR A 87 48.23 -7.90 -9.14
N PRO A 88 48.71 -7.12 -10.14
CA PRO A 88 49.49 -5.93 -9.80
C PRO A 88 48.76 -4.60 -10.08
N ASN A 89 49.38 -3.51 -9.62
CA ASN A 89 48.97 -2.13 -9.91
C ASN A 89 48.69 -1.91 -11.40
N TYR A 90 47.47 -1.51 -11.73
CA TYR A 90 47.21 -0.67 -12.90
C TYR A 90 47.17 0.79 -12.46
N THR A 91 47.84 1.65 -13.23
CA THR A 91 48.15 3.03 -12.83
C THR A 91 47.01 4.02 -13.05
N ASP A 92 46.94 5.01 -12.16
CA ASP A 92 45.98 6.12 -12.18
C ASP A 92 46.30 7.12 -13.30
N GLU A 93 45.67 6.96 -14.47
CA GLU A 93 45.85 7.90 -15.59
C GLU A 93 44.65 7.99 -16.56
N SER A 94 43.45 8.29 -16.06
CA SER A 94 42.28 8.59 -16.92
C SER A 94 41.19 9.50 -16.32
N VAL A 95 41.43 10.17 -15.19
CA VAL A 95 40.42 11.04 -14.52
C VAL A 95 40.92 12.50 -14.42
N LYS A 96 41.29 13.12 -15.54
CA LYS A 96 41.79 14.52 -15.53
C LYS A 96 41.59 15.34 -16.82
N LEU A 97 40.41 15.32 -17.43
CA LEU A 97 40.08 16.24 -18.54
C LEU A 97 38.58 16.61 -18.68
N TYR A 98 37.89 16.95 -17.59
CA TYR A 98 36.51 17.51 -17.66
C TYR A 98 36.21 18.51 -16.53
N SER A 99 37.07 19.52 -16.36
CA SER A 99 36.88 20.55 -15.34
C SER A 99 37.60 21.88 -15.64
N GLU A 100 37.45 22.46 -16.84
CA GLU A 100 37.92 23.83 -17.15
C GLU A 100 37.36 24.35 -18.50
N THR A 101 36.18 24.98 -18.49
CA THR A 101 35.71 26.11 -19.36
C THR A 101 34.19 26.26 -19.34
N LEU A 102 33.64 27.07 -18.43
CA LEU A 102 32.31 27.69 -18.56
C LEU A 102 32.30 29.06 -17.86
N GLU A 103 32.97 30.04 -18.47
CA GLU A 103 32.83 31.45 -18.11
C GLU A 103 32.74 32.31 -19.39
N HIS A 104 31.73 33.20 -19.42
CA HIS A 104 31.51 34.33 -20.34
C HIS A 104 31.31 34.07 -21.86
N GLY A 105 30.29 34.73 -22.42
CA GLY A 105 30.54 35.55 -23.62
C GLY A 105 29.74 35.33 -24.92
N ASP A 106 28.42 35.54 -24.88
CA ASP A 106 27.60 36.20 -25.93
C ASP A 106 27.61 35.70 -27.41
N ALA A 107 26.73 36.29 -28.22
CA ALA A 107 26.29 35.78 -29.53
C ALA A 107 26.89 36.52 -30.74
N ALA A 108 27.09 35.82 -31.88
CA ALA A 108 26.81 36.35 -33.22
C ALA A 108 26.82 35.32 -34.38
N SER A 109 25.86 35.54 -35.29
CA SER A 109 25.71 35.21 -36.72
C SER A 109 26.92 34.80 -37.62
N HIS A 110 26.60 34.03 -38.69
CA HIS A 110 27.39 33.69 -39.91
C HIS A 110 28.55 32.68 -39.74
N GLY A 111 29.01 31.94 -40.79
CA GLY A 111 28.61 31.87 -42.21
C GLY A 111 29.42 30.82 -43.03
N ASP A 112 29.05 30.57 -44.29
CA ASP A 112 29.53 29.47 -45.17
C ASP A 112 31.05 29.32 -45.43
N ASN A 113 31.53 28.06 -45.51
CA ASN A 113 32.26 27.38 -46.61
C ASN A 113 33.23 26.29 -46.06
N LYS A 114 33.17 25.01 -46.48
CA LYS A 114 33.56 24.39 -47.78
C LYS A 114 35.05 24.52 -48.16
N GLN A 115 35.78 23.39 -48.14
CA GLN A 115 36.43 22.69 -49.29
C GLN A 115 37.40 21.59 -48.76
N ARG A 116 37.26 20.31 -49.19
CA ARG A 116 38.04 19.56 -50.22
C ARG A 116 39.50 19.24 -49.82
N PHE A 117 40.15 18.15 -50.24
CA PHE A 117 39.88 16.97 -51.12
C PHE A 117 40.73 15.79 -50.53
N SER A 118 40.24 14.55 -50.37
CA SER A 118 40.43 13.36 -51.24
C SER A 118 41.90 12.87 -51.43
N ASP A 119 42.25 11.61 -51.74
CA ASP A 119 41.55 10.36 -52.10
C ASP A 119 42.14 9.18 -51.23
N SER A 120 41.99 7.86 -51.42
CA SER A 120 41.44 7.04 -52.52
C SER A 120 40.93 5.63 -52.13
N ASN A 121 40.17 5.07 -53.08
CA ASN A 121 39.52 3.76 -53.25
C ASN A 121 40.13 2.46 -52.68
N SER A 122 39.23 1.59 -52.18
CA SER A 122 39.11 0.18 -52.62
C SER A 122 37.64 -0.26 -52.54
N GLU A 123 37.10 -0.92 -53.56
CA GLU A 123 35.65 -1.10 -53.75
C GLU A 123 35.10 -2.41 -53.17
N ARG A 124 33.92 -2.36 -52.51
CA ARG A 124 32.93 -3.45 -52.49
C ARG A 124 31.54 -2.96 -52.06
N ASN A 125 30.53 -3.27 -52.87
CA ASN A 125 29.14 -2.80 -52.81
C ASN A 125 28.52 -2.70 -51.39
N THR A 126 28.29 -1.46 -50.93
CA THR A 126 27.45 -1.13 -49.76
C THR A 126 26.45 -0.04 -50.13
N THR A 127 25.25 -0.42 -50.58
CA THR A 127 24.19 0.52 -51.02
C THR A 127 22.81 0.15 -50.46
N SER A 128 22.68 0.21 -49.13
CA SER A 128 21.38 0.25 -48.44
C SER A 128 21.44 0.70 -46.96
N THR A 129 22.60 0.61 -46.29
CA THR A 129 22.69 0.62 -44.82
C THR A 129 22.87 1.98 -44.14
N GLU A 130 23.13 3.08 -44.86
CA GLU A 130 23.46 4.37 -44.23
C GLU A 130 22.25 5.21 -43.80
N ASN A 131 21.04 4.91 -44.28
CA ASN A 131 19.81 5.67 -43.99
C ASN A 131 18.99 5.17 -42.77
N MET A 132 19.54 4.26 -41.95
CA MET A 132 18.81 3.67 -40.80
C MET A 132 19.25 4.17 -39.40
N LYS A 133 20.11 5.20 -39.32
CA LYS A 133 20.61 5.77 -38.04
C LYS A 133 19.85 7.03 -37.57
N SER A 134 18.52 7.05 -37.65
CA SER A 134 17.70 8.23 -37.33
C SER A 134 16.62 8.03 -36.27
N SER A 135 16.36 6.79 -35.83
CA SER A 135 15.35 6.49 -34.80
C SER A 135 15.70 5.20 -34.02
N CYS A 136 15.15 5.07 -32.81
CA CYS A 136 15.22 3.82 -32.06
C CYS A 136 14.46 2.69 -32.78
N LYS A 137 14.78 1.43 -32.44
CA LYS A 137 14.07 0.24 -32.93
C LYS A 137 12.59 0.31 -32.56
N GLU A 138 11.71 0.01 -33.52
CA GLU A 138 10.27 -0.06 -33.25
C GLU A 138 9.90 -1.31 -32.43
N PHE A 139 9.11 -1.10 -31.37
CA PHE A 139 8.66 -2.13 -30.45
C PHE A 139 7.17 -2.43 -30.65
N ASN A 140 6.81 -2.95 -31.83
CA ASN A 140 5.45 -3.24 -32.27
C ASN A 140 5.34 -4.55 -33.09
N LEU A 141 4.11 -4.99 -33.40
CA LEU A 141 3.82 -6.05 -34.37
C LEU A 141 3.30 -5.46 -35.71
N PRO A 142 3.70 -5.98 -36.89
CA PRO A 142 3.43 -5.35 -38.20
C PRO A 142 1.97 -5.15 -38.62
N ASP A 143 0.99 -5.71 -37.92
CA ASP A 143 -0.44 -5.50 -38.21
C ASP A 143 -1.07 -4.33 -37.43
N ALA A 144 -0.38 -3.78 -36.43
CA ALA A 144 -0.94 -2.80 -35.50
C ALA A 144 -1.25 -1.42 -36.14
N ASP A 145 -0.60 -1.09 -37.26
CA ASP A 145 -0.70 0.23 -37.93
C ASP A 145 -2.07 0.63 -38.48
N LYS A 146 -3.06 -0.27 -38.41
CA LYS A 146 -4.41 -0.03 -38.91
C LYS A 146 -5.24 0.91 -38.01
N ASN A 147 -4.77 1.20 -36.80
CA ASN A 147 -5.44 2.09 -35.84
C ASN A 147 -4.55 3.28 -35.46
N SER A 148 -5.16 4.47 -35.32
CA SER A 148 -4.53 5.64 -34.70
C SER A 148 -4.59 5.55 -33.17
N TYR A 149 -3.54 5.99 -32.48
CA TYR A 149 -3.41 5.97 -31.01
C TYR A 149 -4.43 6.88 -30.27
N GLY A 150 -4.81 8.01 -30.88
CA GLY A 150 -5.68 9.01 -30.23
C GLY A 150 -4.90 10.12 -29.52
N THR A 151 -5.33 10.51 -28.32
CA THR A 151 -4.70 11.58 -27.52
C THR A 151 -3.44 11.11 -26.81
N CYS A 152 -3.44 9.91 -26.23
CA CYS A 152 -2.22 9.27 -25.73
C CYS A 152 -1.37 8.79 -26.92
N GLN A 153 -0.35 9.56 -27.31
CA GLN A 153 0.68 9.13 -28.25
C GLN A 153 1.81 8.43 -27.48
N PRO A 154 2.45 7.37 -27.99
CA PRO A 154 3.55 6.69 -27.28
C PRO A 154 4.71 7.65 -26.95
N HIS A 155 5.25 7.53 -25.74
CA HIS A 155 6.53 8.14 -25.36
C HIS A 155 7.66 7.69 -26.31
N GLN A 156 8.58 8.60 -26.62
CA GLN A 156 9.72 8.34 -27.50
C GLN A 156 11.02 8.57 -26.72
N ALA A 157 11.81 7.50 -26.57
CA ALA A 157 13.13 7.54 -25.97
C ALA A 157 14.14 8.28 -26.86
N SER A 158 15.19 8.86 -26.26
CA SER A 158 16.31 9.42 -27.01
C SER A 158 17.17 8.34 -27.68
N LEU A 159 17.85 8.69 -28.78
CA LEU A 159 18.78 7.79 -29.46
C LEU A 159 19.89 7.30 -28.51
N ASP A 160 20.47 8.22 -27.74
CA ASP A 160 21.54 7.94 -26.79
C ASP A 160 21.10 6.92 -25.73
N ALA A 161 19.89 7.05 -25.19
CA ALA A 161 19.32 6.07 -24.27
C ALA A 161 19.08 4.70 -24.93
N CYS A 162 18.64 4.68 -26.20
CA CYS A 162 18.47 3.43 -26.96
C CYS A 162 19.81 2.74 -27.28
N GLU A 163 20.85 3.48 -27.67
CA GLU A 163 22.20 2.92 -27.89
C GLU A 163 22.81 2.43 -26.55
N PHE A 164 22.59 3.15 -25.43
CA PHE A 164 23.02 2.70 -24.10
C PHE A 164 22.28 1.44 -23.64
N ALA A 165 20.96 1.34 -23.85
CA ALA A 165 20.18 0.13 -23.55
C ALA A 165 20.65 -1.08 -24.38
N ASP A 166 20.89 -0.89 -25.69
CA ASP A 166 21.46 -1.95 -26.54
C ASP A 166 22.87 -2.37 -26.09
N SER A 167 23.65 -1.48 -25.47
CA SER A 167 24.99 -1.78 -24.92
C SER A 167 24.95 -2.59 -23.62
N LEU A 168 23.92 -2.38 -22.78
CA LEU A 168 23.72 -3.12 -21.52
C LEU A 168 23.04 -4.48 -21.73
N PHE A 169 22.15 -4.57 -22.73
CA PHE A 169 21.34 -5.76 -23.00
C PHE A 169 21.65 -6.44 -24.35
N PRO A 170 22.92 -6.67 -24.74
CA PRO A 170 23.23 -7.34 -26.01
C PRO A 170 22.71 -8.78 -25.97
N TYR A 171 21.99 -9.20 -27.00
CA TYR A 171 21.36 -10.51 -27.07
C TYR A 171 22.39 -11.63 -27.27
N ASP A 172 22.51 -12.51 -26.28
CA ASP A 172 23.35 -13.71 -26.31
C ASP A 172 22.47 -14.96 -26.45
N SER A 173 22.43 -15.52 -27.66
CA SER A 173 21.65 -16.72 -27.96
C SER A 173 22.12 -17.98 -27.24
N SER A 174 23.32 -17.98 -26.65
CA SER A 174 23.80 -19.08 -25.81
C SER A 174 23.05 -19.17 -24.47
N LEU A 175 22.47 -18.06 -23.99
CA LEU A 175 21.72 -18.05 -22.73
C LEU A 175 20.44 -18.89 -22.80
N SER A 176 19.91 -19.15 -24.00
CA SER A 176 18.78 -20.07 -24.20
C SER A 176 19.12 -21.56 -24.03
N LEU A 177 20.37 -21.93 -23.73
CA LEU A 177 20.79 -23.30 -23.45
C LEU A 177 21.53 -23.34 -22.11
N CYS A 178 21.05 -24.16 -21.18
CA CYS A 178 21.67 -24.30 -19.87
C CYS A 178 23.13 -24.76 -20.00
N LYS A 179 24.06 -24.08 -19.31
CA LYS A 179 25.51 -24.32 -19.40
C LYS A 179 26.01 -25.46 -18.50
N THR A 180 25.19 -25.99 -17.60
CA THR A 180 25.50 -27.21 -16.83
C THR A 180 25.08 -28.47 -17.60
N ASN A 181 25.84 -29.56 -17.48
CA ASN A 181 25.49 -30.85 -18.10
C ASN A 181 24.11 -31.36 -17.63
N ASN A 182 23.47 -32.19 -18.47
CA ASN A 182 22.27 -32.92 -18.08
C ASN A 182 22.58 -33.91 -16.95
N ALA A 183 21.82 -33.86 -15.87
CA ALA A 183 22.03 -34.66 -14.66
C ALA A 183 20.78 -35.50 -14.32
N GLU A 184 20.28 -36.22 -15.33
CA GLU A 184 19.10 -37.09 -15.26
C GLU A 184 19.46 -38.46 -14.66
N ILE A 185 18.99 -38.72 -13.43
CA ILE A 185 19.14 -40.01 -12.73
C ILE A 185 17.97 -40.93 -13.09
N CYS A 186 16.75 -40.40 -13.18
CA CYS A 186 15.52 -41.14 -13.44
C CYS A 186 14.54 -40.38 -14.35
N THR A 187 13.77 -41.11 -15.14
CA THR A 187 12.59 -40.62 -15.85
C THR A 187 11.33 -41.32 -15.33
N LEU A 188 10.17 -40.64 -15.42
CA LEU A 188 8.85 -41.21 -15.11
C LEU A 188 7.96 -41.19 -16.36
N GLU A 189 7.45 -42.36 -16.73
CA GLU A 189 6.59 -42.57 -17.89
C GLU A 189 5.19 -43.06 -17.46
N THR A 190 4.17 -42.77 -18.26
CA THR A 190 2.78 -43.24 -18.01
C THR A 190 2.29 -44.15 -19.13
N ASP A 191 2.05 -45.42 -18.80
CA ASP A 191 1.43 -46.38 -19.71
C ASP A 191 -0.08 -46.52 -19.46
N ALA A 192 -0.86 -46.59 -20.53
CA ALA A 192 -2.31 -46.74 -20.48
C ALA A 192 -2.72 -48.20 -20.76
N HIS A 193 -2.69 -49.05 -19.73
CA HIS A 193 -3.01 -50.47 -19.87
C HIS A 193 -4.41 -50.81 -19.35
N SER A 194 -5.24 -51.43 -20.21
CA SER A 194 -6.62 -51.86 -19.90
C SER A 194 -7.53 -50.81 -19.22
N GLY A 195 -7.30 -49.52 -19.49
CA GLY A 195 -8.06 -48.40 -18.92
C GLY A 195 -7.59 -47.95 -17.53
N LYS A 196 -6.45 -48.47 -17.04
CA LYS A 196 -5.73 -47.95 -15.88
C LYS A 196 -4.44 -47.26 -16.34
N ILE A 197 -4.09 -46.18 -15.65
CA ILE A 197 -2.79 -45.53 -15.76
C ILE A 197 -1.81 -46.34 -14.91
N ILE A 198 -0.66 -46.68 -15.48
CA ILE A 198 0.48 -47.28 -14.79
C ILE A 198 1.62 -46.27 -14.87
N LEU A 199 2.26 -45.98 -13.73
CA LEU A 199 3.52 -45.25 -13.72
C LEU A 199 4.65 -46.26 -13.82
N ASN A 200 5.57 -46.02 -14.75
CA ASN A 200 6.82 -46.74 -14.91
C ASN A 200 7.99 -45.77 -14.70
N ALA A 201 9.14 -46.28 -14.27
CA ALA A 201 10.37 -45.50 -14.15
C ALA A 201 11.48 -46.16 -14.96
N LYS A 202 12.47 -45.37 -15.37
CA LYS A 202 13.75 -45.84 -15.91
C LYS A 202 14.85 -44.99 -15.29
N CYS A 203 15.87 -45.60 -14.71
CA CYS A 203 16.94 -44.90 -14.00
C CYS A 203 18.34 -45.40 -14.41
N SER A 204 19.34 -44.53 -14.26
CA SER A 204 20.75 -44.85 -14.52
C SER A 204 21.65 -44.28 -13.43
N GLY A 205 22.59 -45.10 -12.95
CA GLY A 205 23.62 -44.67 -12.00
C GLY A 205 24.76 -43.89 -12.66
N GLN A 206 24.90 -43.98 -13.98
CA GLN A 206 26.08 -43.50 -14.72
C GLN A 206 26.42 -42.03 -14.43
N VAL A 207 25.44 -41.14 -14.37
CA VAL A 207 25.65 -39.72 -14.07
C VAL A 207 26.28 -39.54 -12.68
N CYS A 208 25.89 -40.35 -11.69
CA CYS A 208 26.46 -40.33 -10.35
C CYS A 208 27.87 -40.95 -10.30
N GLU A 209 28.09 -42.02 -11.06
CA GLU A 209 29.38 -42.70 -11.20
C GLU A 209 30.45 -41.79 -11.84
N GLU A 210 30.06 -40.87 -12.72
CA GLU A 210 30.96 -39.88 -13.35
C GLU A 210 31.54 -38.83 -12.37
N TYR A 211 30.94 -38.65 -11.18
CA TYR A 211 31.47 -37.78 -10.11
C TYR A 211 32.36 -38.52 -9.09
N VAL A 212 32.58 -39.84 -9.25
CA VAL A 212 33.25 -40.68 -8.25
C VAL A 212 34.52 -41.34 -8.81
N ASN A 213 35.55 -41.48 -7.98
CA ASN A 213 36.80 -42.14 -8.38
C ASN A 213 36.64 -43.67 -8.41
N LYS A 214 36.87 -44.25 -9.60
CA LYS A 214 36.55 -45.63 -10.02
C LYS A 214 37.36 -46.78 -9.38
N SER A 215 37.70 -46.68 -8.10
CA SER A 215 38.49 -47.72 -7.42
C SER A 215 38.12 -47.98 -5.95
N GLU A 216 37.58 -47.01 -5.22
CA GLU A 216 37.25 -47.18 -3.79
C GLU A 216 35.87 -46.62 -3.38
N GLU A 217 35.34 -45.61 -4.06
CA GLU A 217 34.13 -44.89 -3.61
C GLU A 217 32.83 -45.23 -4.36
N GLU A 218 32.88 -45.96 -5.50
CA GLU A 218 31.66 -46.38 -6.24
C GLU A 218 30.67 -47.16 -5.35
N ASN A 219 31.18 -48.04 -4.47
CA ASN A 219 30.40 -48.80 -3.49
C ASN A 219 29.84 -47.96 -2.32
N SER A 220 30.00 -46.63 -2.34
CA SER A 220 29.47 -45.70 -1.32
C SER A 220 28.35 -44.78 -1.84
N LEU A 221 28.02 -44.87 -3.14
CA LEU A 221 26.91 -44.16 -3.75
C LEU A 221 25.57 -44.62 -3.15
N THR A 222 24.90 -43.70 -2.45
CA THR A 222 23.52 -43.90 -1.96
C THR A 222 22.58 -43.04 -2.80
N TYR A 223 21.42 -43.59 -3.16
CA TYR A 223 20.39 -42.90 -3.93
C TYR A 223 19.22 -42.56 -2.99
N GLY A 224 18.63 -41.37 -3.11
CA GLY A 224 17.54 -40.93 -2.25
C GLY A 224 16.39 -40.29 -3.03
N ALA A 225 15.16 -40.55 -2.59
CA ALA A 225 13.96 -39.89 -3.08
C ALA A 225 13.42 -38.93 -1.99
N TYR A 226 13.27 -37.66 -2.35
CA TYR A 226 12.94 -36.56 -1.44
C TYR A 226 11.69 -35.81 -1.91
N ILE A 227 10.94 -35.25 -0.97
CA ILE A 227 9.80 -34.35 -1.25
C ILE A 227 9.79 -33.20 -0.27
N ILE A 228 9.00 -32.16 -0.54
CA ILE A 228 8.68 -31.16 0.47
C ILE A 228 7.77 -31.78 1.54
N ASP A 229 8.11 -31.59 2.82
CA ASP A 229 7.24 -31.96 3.93
C ASP A 229 5.97 -31.10 3.89
N PRO A 230 4.75 -31.69 3.88
CA PRO A 230 3.51 -30.92 3.81
C PRO A 230 3.23 -30.04 5.04
N ASP A 231 3.77 -30.40 6.19
CA ASP A 231 3.49 -29.77 7.49
C ASP A 231 4.62 -28.78 7.88
N GLU A 232 5.88 -29.05 7.50
CA GLU A 232 7.06 -28.21 7.82
C GLU A 232 7.61 -27.39 6.63
N GLY A 233 7.29 -27.73 5.37
CA GLY A 233 7.71 -26.96 4.18
C GLY A 233 9.16 -27.13 3.71
N PHE A 234 9.98 -27.88 4.44
CA PHE A 234 11.36 -28.20 4.08
C PHE A 234 11.50 -29.53 3.31
N LEU A 235 12.67 -29.81 2.73
CA LEU A 235 12.92 -31.05 1.98
C LEU A 235 13.18 -32.24 2.92
N GLU A 236 12.32 -33.27 2.87
CA GLU A 236 12.38 -34.52 3.63
C GLU A 236 12.91 -35.68 2.77
N SER A 237 13.77 -36.55 3.33
CA SER A 237 14.11 -37.85 2.73
C SER A 237 12.99 -38.85 2.98
N ILE A 238 12.32 -39.31 1.92
CA ILE A 238 11.24 -40.30 2.03
C ILE A 238 11.79 -41.72 2.08
N ARG A 239 12.82 -42.00 1.28
CA ARG A 239 13.54 -43.26 1.30
C ARG A 239 14.89 -43.16 0.59
N GLU A 240 15.87 -43.83 1.17
CA GLU A 240 17.21 -44.05 0.60
C GLU A 240 17.37 -45.52 0.16
N PHE A 241 18.27 -45.71 -0.80
CA PHE A 241 18.44 -46.93 -1.60
C PHE A 241 19.92 -47.21 -1.84
N GLU A 242 20.34 -48.45 -1.64
CA GLU A 242 21.71 -48.92 -1.90
C GLU A 242 22.01 -49.08 -3.40
N THR A 243 20.97 -49.11 -4.27
CA THR A 243 21.14 -49.25 -5.72
C THR A 243 20.10 -48.44 -6.50
N VAL A 244 20.50 -47.97 -7.68
CA VAL A 244 19.61 -47.28 -8.63
C VAL A 244 18.45 -48.17 -9.12
N SER A 245 18.61 -49.50 -9.14
CA SER A 245 17.55 -50.44 -9.51
C SER A 245 16.46 -50.56 -8.44
N GLU A 246 16.80 -50.44 -7.15
CA GLU A 246 15.76 -50.37 -6.11
C GLU A 246 15.00 -49.03 -6.18
N LEU A 247 15.72 -47.92 -6.42
CA LEU A 247 15.11 -46.62 -6.68
C LEU A 247 14.13 -46.71 -7.86
N GLU A 248 14.53 -47.23 -9.02
CA GLU A 248 13.66 -47.43 -10.19
C GLU A 248 12.40 -48.23 -9.83
N THR A 249 12.56 -49.33 -9.09
CA THR A 249 11.46 -50.19 -8.66
C THR A 249 10.46 -49.49 -7.72
N GLN A 250 10.92 -48.54 -6.89
CA GLN A 250 10.07 -47.86 -5.90
C GLN A 250 9.58 -46.47 -6.34
N LEU A 251 10.25 -45.80 -7.27
CA LEU A 251 9.95 -44.42 -7.68
C LEU A 251 8.50 -44.22 -8.17
N PRO A 252 7.89 -45.13 -8.96
CA PRO A 252 6.47 -45.02 -9.33
C PRO A 252 5.52 -45.02 -8.13
N ARG A 253 5.82 -45.84 -7.11
CA ARG A 253 5.05 -45.90 -5.86
C ARG A 253 5.22 -44.63 -5.04
N ILE A 254 6.42 -44.06 -5.02
CA ILE A 254 6.69 -42.77 -4.34
C ILE A 254 5.93 -41.65 -5.03
N ALA A 255 6.00 -41.52 -6.36
CA ALA A 255 5.23 -40.54 -7.11
C ALA A 255 3.71 -40.62 -6.85
N TYR A 256 3.14 -41.84 -6.75
CA TYR A 256 1.74 -42.04 -6.33
C TYR A 256 1.43 -41.56 -4.90
N LEU A 257 2.39 -41.60 -3.98
CA LEU A 257 2.26 -41.10 -2.61
C LEU A 257 2.45 -39.57 -2.54
N THR A 258 3.40 -39.03 -3.30
CA THR A 258 3.65 -37.59 -3.50
C THR A 258 2.39 -36.89 -4.02
N ALA A 259 1.77 -37.43 -5.09
CA ALA A 259 0.48 -36.94 -5.60
C ALA A 259 -0.64 -37.00 -4.56
N ARG A 260 -0.65 -38.00 -3.68
CA ARG A 260 -1.61 -38.11 -2.57
C ARG A 260 -1.35 -37.11 -1.43
N LYS A 261 -0.09 -36.71 -1.20
CA LYS A 261 0.29 -35.54 -0.38
C LYS A 261 -0.05 -34.19 -1.07
N LYS A 262 -0.63 -34.21 -2.29
CA LYS A 262 -0.90 -33.06 -3.19
C LYS A 262 0.34 -32.33 -3.73
N LEU A 263 1.50 -32.99 -3.70
CA LEU A 263 2.73 -32.44 -4.24
C LEU A 263 2.87 -32.86 -5.71
N ASN A 264 3.23 -31.90 -6.56
CA ASN A 264 3.29 -32.10 -8.02
C ASN A 264 4.69 -32.46 -8.53
N PHE A 265 5.67 -32.64 -7.64
CA PHE A 265 7.05 -32.95 -7.96
C PHE A 265 7.71 -33.71 -6.80
N LEU A 266 8.84 -34.34 -7.10
CA LEU A 266 9.78 -34.91 -6.14
C LEU A 266 11.21 -34.62 -6.61
N PHE A 267 12.18 -34.81 -5.72
CA PHE A 267 13.59 -34.81 -6.07
C PHE A 267 14.17 -36.22 -5.97
N VAL A 268 15.05 -36.56 -6.90
CA VAL A 268 15.94 -37.71 -6.80
C VAL A 268 17.36 -37.18 -6.62
N LYS A 269 18.11 -37.70 -5.65
CA LYS A 269 19.52 -37.35 -5.45
C LYS A 269 20.39 -38.60 -5.39
N CYS A 270 21.67 -38.43 -5.65
CA CYS A 270 22.70 -39.40 -5.27
C CYS A 270 23.83 -38.71 -4.51
N PHE A 271 24.33 -39.38 -3.47
CA PHE A 271 25.21 -38.79 -2.48
C PHE A 271 26.18 -39.83 -1.89
N ILE A 272 27.32 -39.34 -1.38
CA ILE A 272 28.31 -40.16 -0.67
C ILE A 272 27.96 -40.12 0.83
N MET A 273 27.37 -41.20 1.33
CA MET A 273 26.87 -41.27 2.72
C MET A 273 27.99 -41.10 3.76
N SER A 274 29.22 -41.53 3.48
CA SER A 274 30.37 -41.38 4.40
C SER A 274 30.83 -39.93 4.58
N ARG A 275 30.46 -39.03 3.66
CA ARG A 275 30.81 -37.60 3.68
C ARG A 275 29.60 -36.68 3.90
N ASN A 276 28.37 -37.23 3.77
CA ASN A 276 27.13 -36.46 3.67
C ASN A 276 27.17 -35.43 2.51
N GLU A 277 27.76 -35.84 1.38
CA GLU A 277 28.07 -35.00 0.21
C GLU A 277 27.14 -35.36 -0.96
N SER A 278 26.25 -34.45 -1.35
CA SER A 278 25.32 -34.66 -2.47
C SER A 278 26.02 -34.37 -3.80
N LEU A 279 26.05 -35.35 -4.69
CA LEU A 279 26.74 -35.25 -5.99
C LEU A 279 25.83 -34.68 -7.07
N VAL A 280 24.61 -35.23 -7.16
CA VAL A 280 23.60 -34.87 -8.16
C VAL A 280 22.23 -34.73 -7.50
N SER A 281 21.47 -33.72 -7.91
CA SER A 281 20.08 -33.49 -7.50
C SER A 281 19.24 -33.24 -8.75
N GLN A 282 18.13 -33.97 -8.89
CA GLN A 282 17.26 -33.96 -10.07
C GLN A 282 15.81 -33.65 -9.68
N LEU A 283 15.22 -32.61 -10.26
CA LEU A 283 13.80 -32.30 -10.14
C LEU A 283 12.98 -33.13 -11.13
N ILE A 284 12.01 -33.90 -10.61
CA ILE A 284 11.08 -34.72 -11.39
C ILE A 284 9.63 -34.28 -11.10
N PRO A 285 8.96 -33.60 -12.04
CA PRO A 285 7.52 -33.39 -11.99
C PRO A 285 6.76 -34.72 -11.97
N VAL A 286 5.74 -34.84 -11.12
CA VAL A 286 4.88 -36.04 -11.04
C VAL A 286 3.87 -36.01 -12.19
N PRO A 287 3.77 -37.05 -13.03
CA PRO A 287 2.91 -37.03 -14.21
C PRO A 287 1.44 -36.71 -13.91
N LEU A 288 0.91 -35.71 -14.61
CA LEU A 288 -0.37 -35.05 -14.29
C LEU A 288 -1.60 -35.96 -14.38
N LEU A 289 -1.52 -37.08 -15.10
CA LEU A 289 -2.52 -38.14 -15.12
C LEU A 289 -2.82 -38.71 -13.71
N VAL A 290 -1.91 -38.53 -12.74
CA VAL A 290 -2.03 -39.03 -11.37
C VAL A 290 -2.46 -37.94 -10.38
N THR A 291 -2.21 -36.65 -10.68
CA THR A 291 -2.61 -35.52 -9.81
C THR A 291 -3.98 -34.91 -10.20
N ILE A 292 -4.40 -35.04 -11.46
CA ILE A 292 -5.61 -34.40 -11.98
C ILE A 292 -6.91 -35.04 -11.46
N GLN A 293 -7.93 -34.21 -11.23
CA GLN A 293 -9.23 -34.64 -10.69
C GLN A 293 -10.32 -34.66 -11.77
N GLU A 294 -10.97 -35.81 -11.97
CA GLU A 294 -12.21 -35.87 -12.75
C GLU A 294 -13.38 -35.23 -11.99
N ALA A 295 -14.18 -34.42 -12.69
CA ALA A 295 -15.53 -34.07 -12.26
C ALA A 295 -16.52 -35.21 -12.60
N SER A 296 -17.54 -35.37 -11.77
CA SER A 296 -18.65 -36.31 -12.01
C SER A 296 -19.42 -36.02 -13.29
N GLU A 297 -19.52 -34.74 -13.68
CA GLU A 297 -20.23 -34.27 -14.87
C GLU A 297 -19.28 -33.59 -15.87
N PRO A 298 -19.39 -33.86 -17.18
CA PRO A 298 -18.49 -33.25 -18.18
C PRO A 298 -18.73 -31.74 -18.37
N ARG A 299 -17.67 -30.92 -18.26
CA ARG A 299 -17.70 -29.46 -18.43
C ARG A 299 -18.34 -29.03 -19.76
N HIS A 300 -18.96 -27.85 -19.79
CA HIS A 300 -19.64 -27.37 -21.00
C HIS A 300 -18.65 -27.22 -22.17
N ARG A 301 -19.09 -27.47 -23.41
CA ARG A 301 -18.22 -27.42 -24.62
C ARG A 301 -17.58 -26.04 -24.87
N ASN A 302 -18.15 -25.01 -24.23
CA ASN A 302 -17.79 -23.60 -24.37
C ASN A 302 -17.21 -23.02 -23.05
N ASN A 303 -16.82 -23.87 -22.08
CA ASN A 303 -15.86 -23.45 -21.06
C ASN A 303 -14.46 -23.42 -21.69
N ILE A 304 -13.83 -22.26 -21.72
CA ILE A 304 -12.42 -22.10 -22.03
C ILE A 304 -11.58 -22.17 -20.76
N ASN A 305 -10.30 -22.54 -20.89
CA ASN A 305 -9.29 -22.25 -19.88
C ASN A 305 -8.84 -20.79 -20.01
N VAL A 306 -8.31 -20.23 -18.93
CA VAL A 306 -7.58 -18.96 -18.91
C VAL A 306 -6.19 -19.24 -18.35
N ASN A 307 -5.15 -18.82 -19.06
CA ASN A 307 -3.76 -18.95 -18.62
C ASN A 307 -3.05 -17.60 -18.67
N ILE A 308 -2.40 -17.22 -17.59
CA ILE A 308 -1.59 -16.01 -17.47
C ILE A 308 -0.15 -16.43 -17.15
N VAL A 309 0.79 -16.00 -17.98
CA VAL A 309 2.23 -15.99 -17.64
C VAL A 309 2.62 -14.54 -17.41
N LEU A 310 2.98 -14.19 -16.19
CA LEU A 310 3.57 -12.92 -15.83
C LEU A 310 5.10 -13.05 -15.81
N LEU A 311 5.79 -12.12 -16.45
CA LEU A 311 7.23 -11.97 -16.42
C LEU A 311 7.55 -10.76 -15.55
N ASP A 312 7.99 -10.98 -14.32
CA ASP A 312 8.26 -9.91 -13.38
C ASP A 312 9.41 -9.03 -13.92
N SER A 313 9.26 -7.71 -13.80
CA SER A 313 10.34 -6.75 -14.07
C SER A 313 10.80 -6.71 -15.54
N VAL A 314 9.91 -6.92 -16.52
CA VAL A 314 10.22 -6.86 -17.96
C VAL A 314 9.44 -5.74 -18.69
N SER A 315 10.14 -4.64 -19.00
CA SER A 315 9.55 -3.56 -19.80
C SER A 315 9.20 -4.03 -21.21
N ARG A 316 8.29 -3.34 -21.89
CA ARG A 316 7.94 -3.58 -23.29
C ARG A 316 9.18 -3.54 -24.19
N ALA A 317 9.95 -2.46 -24.11
CA ALA A 317 11.15 -2.31 -24.93
C ALA A 317 12.22 -3.37 -24.60
N HIS A 318 12.38 -3.75 -23.33
CA HIS A 318 13.30 -4.82 -22.93
C HIS A 318 12.84 -6.20 -23.43
N PHE A 319 11.54 -6.51 -23.38
CA PHE A 319 10.96 -7.71 -23.99
C PHE A 319 11.37 -7.81 -25.47
N TYR A 320 11.24 -6.72 -26.22
CA TYR A 320 11.59 -6.68 -27.65
C TYR A 320 13.11 -6.75 -27.92
N ARG A 321 13.95 -6.21 -27.04
CA ARG A 321 15.43 -6.35 -27.14
C ARG A 321 15.90 -7.78 -26.83
N SER A 322 15.36 -8.39 -25.78
CA SER A 322 15.90 -9.62 -25.18
C SER A 322 15.18 -10.92 -25.58
N LEU A 323 13.98 -10.86 -26.18
CA LEU A 323 13.18 -12.04 -26.56
C LEU A 323 12.86 -12.11 -28.08
N PRO A 324 13.86 -12.03 -28.99
CA PRO A 324 13.65 -11.94 -30.44
C PRO A 324 13.00 -13.18 -31.07
N LYS A 325 13.25 -14.42 -30.59
CA LYS A 325 12.55 -15.62 -31.12
C LYS A 325 11.07 -15.61 -30.75
N THR A 326 10.77 -15.12 -29.55
CA THR A 326 9.38 -14.92 -29.08
C THR A 326 8.67 -13.86 -29.91
N ILE A 327 9.32 -12.72 -30.16
CA ILE A 327 8.80 -11.67 -31.07
C ILE A 327 8.62 -12.20 -32.50
N GLU A 328 9.56 -12.98 -33.03
CA GLU A 328 9.41 -13.60 -34.36
C GLU A 328 8.21 -14.56 -34.40
N THR A 329 7.95 -15.28 -33.30
CA THR A 329 6.78 -16.16 -33.14
C THR A 329 5.47 -15.36 -33.11
N PHE A 330 5.41 -14.26 -32.36
CA PHE A 330 4.24 -13.36 -32.39
C PHE A 330 4.02 -12.74 -33.79
N ARG A 331 5.08 -12.31 -34.48
CA ARG A 331 5.01 -11.79 -35.86
C ARG A 331 4.45 -12.83 -36.83
N LYS A 332 4.87 -14.10 -36.73
CA LYS A 332 4.34 -15.24 -37.50
C LYS A 332 2.84 -15.50 -37.22
N LEU A 333 2.37 -15.30 -35.99
CA LEU A 333 0.96 -15.48 -35.62
C LEU A 333 0.06 -14.29 -36.01
N SER A 334 0.63 -13.09 -36.13
CA SER A 334 -0.06 -11.88 -36.56
C SER A 334 -0.43 -11.90 -38.06
N GLY A 335 0.58 -12.10 -38.92
CA GLY A 335 0.55 -11.66 -40.32
C GLY A 335 -0.40 -12.34 -41.32
N SER A 336 -1.24 -13.31 -40.91
CA SER A 336 -2.22 -13.95 -41.82
C SER A 336 -3.37 -14.65 -41.07
N ARG A 337 -4.41 -13.87 -40.75
CA ARG A 337 -5.59 -14.27 -39.95
C ARG A 337 -6.29 -15.57 -40.36
N ASP A 338 -6.24 -15.93 -41.64
CA ASP A 338 -6.92 -17.12 -42.18
C ASP A 338 -6.01 -18.36 -42.24
N LYS A 339 -4.72 -18.21 -41.89
CA LYS A 339 -3.69 -19.27 -41.94
C LYS A 339 -3.10 -19.61 -40.57
N THR A 340 -3.23 -18.72 -39.59
CA THR A 340 -2.69 -18.93 -38.23
C THR A 340 -3.74 -19.59 -37.31
N PRO A 341 -3.32 -20.42 -36.32
CA PRO A 341 -4.26 -21.13 -35.43
C PRO A 341 -4.87 -20.23 -34.35
N ALA A 342 -4.22 -19.08 -34.10
CA ALA A 342 -4.62 -18.05 -33.16
C ALA A 342 -4.29 -16.65 -33.71
N ARG A 343 -4.95 -15.64 -33.14
CA ARG A 343 -4.56 -14.24 -33.26
C ARG A 343 -3.79 -13.82 -32.01
N VAL A 344 -2.86 -12.90 -32.17
CA VAL A 344 -2.14 -12.26 -31.06
C VAL A 344 -2.51 -10.79 -31.07
N PHE A 345 -2.84 -10.23 -29.91
CA PHE A 345 -3.07 -8.81 -29.71
C PHE A 345 -1.95 -8.24 -28.85
N ASP A 346 -1.32 -7.17 -29.32
CA ASP A 346 -0.16 -6.53 -28.75
C ASP A 346 -0.53 -5.14 -28.21
N PHE A 347 -0.45 -4.93 -26.89
CA PHE A 347 -0.93 -3.70 -26.25
C PHE A 347 0.22 -2.70 -26.08
N GLU A 348 0.31 -1.77 -27.02
CA GLU A 348 1.41 -0.80 -27.17
C GLU A 348 1.40 0.29 -26.09
N LEU A 349 0.23 0.62 -25.54
CA LEU A 349 0.03 1.61 -24.47
C LEU A 349 -0.46 0.95 -23.17
N PHE A 350 0.10 -0.20 -22.81
CA PHE A 350 -0.12 -0.84 -21.52
C PHE A 350 0.71 -0.15 -20.43
N GLN A 351 0.03 0.40 -19.44
CA GLN A 351 0.58 1.22 -18.36
C GLN A 351 0.50 0.45 -17.03
N SER A 352 1.63 0.32 -16.35
CA SER A 352 1.68 -0.18 -14.96
C SER A 352 1.05 0.84 -14.01
N VAL A 353 0.38 0.35 -12.96
CA VAL A 353 -0.23 1.24 -11.94
C VAL A 353 0.78 1.70 -10.90
N HIS A 354 1.90 0.99 -10.76
CA HIS A 354 3.03 1.28 -9.87
C HIS A 354 4.31 0.62 -10.41
N GLY A 355 5.48 0.94 -9.84
CA GLY A 355 6.77 0.33 -10.21
C GLY A 355 7.15 -0.93 -9.41
N HIS A 356 6.19 -1.63 -8.78
CA HIS A 356 6.43 -2.82 -7.94
C HIS A 356 5.33 -3.89 -8.16
N THR A 357 5.68 -5.17 -7.95
CA THR A 357 4.84 -6.37 -8.20
C THR A 357 3.49 -6.33 -7.49
N THR A 358 3.46 -6.33 -6.16
CA THR A 358 2.25 -6.46 -5.31
C THR A 358 1.15 -5.45 -5.66
N GLN A 359 1.49 -4.20 -6.00
CA GLN A 359 0.51 -3.18 -6.40
C GLN A 359 -0.13 -3.47 -7.76
N ASN A 360 0.64 -3.98 -8.72
CA ASN A 360 0.14 -4.36 -10.04
C ASN A 360 -0.63 -5.68 -9.99
N GLU A 361 -0.18 -6.65 -9.18
CA GLU A 361 -0.93 -7.87 -8.91
C GLU A 361 -2.26 -7.59 -8.20
N HIS A 362 -2.28 -6.74 -7.16
CA HIS A 362 -3.53 -6.35 -6.50
C HIS A 362 -4.50 -5.71 -7.51
N ALA A 363 -4.00 -4.87 -8.42
CA ALA A 363 -4.79 -4.30 -9.51
C ALA A 363 -5.31 -5.36 -10.51
N LEU A 364 -4.52 -6.40 -10.81
CA LEU A 364 -4.92 -7.53 -11.64
C LEU A 364 -5.99 -8.39 -10.94
N PHE A 365 -5.84 -8.71 -9.67
CA PHE A 365 -6.74 -9.62 -8.95
C PHE A 365 -8.03 -8.94 -8.45
N THR A 366 -8.01 -7.64 -8.15
CA THR A 366 -9.17 -6.90 -7.59
C THR A 366 -9.84 -5.91 -8.53
N GLY A 367 -9.10 -5.35 -9.50
CA GLY A 367 -9.54 -4.20 -10.28
C GLY A 367 -9.47 -2.86 -9.52
N GLN A 368 -8.64 -2.75 -8.49
CA GLN A 368 -8.49 -1.56 -7.63
C GLN A 368 -7.01 -1.29 -7.30
N LEU A 369 -6.64 -0.06 -6.93
CA LEU A 369 -5.31 0.21 -6.38
C LEU A 369 -5.16 -0.39 -4.97
N LEU A 370 -3.96 -0.87 -4.66
CA LEU A 370 -3.58 -1.24 -3.29
C LEU A 370 -3.67 0.01 -2.38
N PRO A 371 -4.30 -0.08 -1.19
CA PRO A 371 -4.45 1.06 -0.28
C PRO A 371 -3.13 1.70 0.16
N SER A 372 -3.17 2.99 0.51
CA SER A 372 -2.06 3.65 1.19
C SER A 372 -1.92 3.15 2.63
N LYS A 373 -0.77 2.56 2.98
CA LYS A 373 -0.25 2.66 4.34
C LYS A 373 0.46 4.01 4.48
N GLU A 374 -0.04 4.87 5.38
CA GLU A 374 0.68 6.06 5.83
C GLU A 374 1.57 5.65 7.02
N GLU A 375 2.89 5.81 6.90
CA GLU A 375 3.89 5.58 7.97
C GLU A 375 3.86 4.17 8.61
N ASP A 376 4.24 3.11 7.87
CA ASP A 376 5.04 1.96 8.39
C ASP A 376 5.32 0.88 7.29
N GLU A 377 6.51 0.91 6.65
CA GLU A 377 7.02 -0.18 5.77
C GLU A 377 7.51 -1.43 6.57
N GLN A 378 7.10 -1.57 7.83
CA GLN A 378 7.51 -2.66 8.74
C GLN A 378 6.38 -3.64 9.11
N GLU A 379 5.12 -3.35 8.73
CA GLU A 379 4.08 -4.38 8.68
C GLU A 379 4.09 -5.10 7.32
N PRO A 380 3.61 -6.36 7.24
CA PRO A 380 3.42 -7.04 5.96
C PRO A 380 2.63 -6.19 4.96
N SER A 381 2.95 -6.32 3.68
CA SER A 381 2.14 -5.79 2.58
C SER A 381 0.68 -6.21 2.75
N ASP A 382 -0.26 -5.28 2.52
CA ASP A 382 -1.66 -5.69 2.46
C ASP A 382 -1.82 -6.68 1.29
N PRO A 383 -2.45 -7.85 1.49
CA PRO A 383 -2.41 -8.92 0.51
C PRO A 383 -3.06 -8.51 -0.81
N VAL A 384 -2.63 -9.12 -1.93
CA VAL A 384 -3.13 -8.82 -3.29
C VAL A 384 -4.59 -9.22 -3.53
N ARG A 385 -5.24 -9.85 -2.54
CA ARG A 385 -6.67 -10.24 -2.55
C ARG A 385 -7.03 -11.10 -3.76
N ALA A 386 -6.18 -12.10 -4.04
CA ALA A 386 -6.38 -13.11 -5.07
C ALA A 386 -7.73 -13.84 -4.96
N ASP A 387 -8.30 -13.91 -3.74
CA ASP A 387 -9.65 -14.42 -3.45
C ASP A 387 -10.77 -13.81 -4.31
N VAL A 388 -10.59 -12.57 -4.79
CA VAL A 388 -11.57 -11.86 -5.62
C VAL A 388 -11.73 -12.54 -6.98
N MET A 389 -10.64 -12.64 -7.75
CA MET A 389 -10.65 -13.28 -9.08
C MET A 389 -10.61 -14.81 -9.01
N LEU A 390 -9.68 -15.40 -8.26
CA LEU A 390 -9.55 -16.86 -8.17
C LEU A 390 -10.80 -17.47 -7.57
N GLY A 391 -11.35 -16.86 -6.51
CA GLY A 391 -12.64 -17.25 -5.95
C GLY A 391 -13.79 -17.13 -6.94
N HIS A 392 -13.77 -16.17 -7.88
CA HIS A 392 -14.82 -16.03 -8.90
C HIS A 392 -14.78 -17.16 -9.92
N PHE A 393 -13.60 -17.52 -10.44
CA PHE A 393 -13.43 -18.71 -11.29
C PHE A 393 -13.75 -20.00 -10.53
N LYS A 394 -13.29 -20.12 -9.28
CA LYS A 394 -13.54 -21.26 -8.40
C LYS A 394 -15.03 -21.49 -8.16
N ARG A 395 -15.80 -20.42 -7.87
CA ARG A 395 -17.27 -20.44 -7.73
C ARG A 395 -17.98 -20.83 -9.03
N ALA A 396 -17.34 -20.68 -10.19
CA ALA A 396 -17.85 -21.15 -11.48
C ALA A 396 -17.43 -22.59 -11.85
N GLY A 397 -16.73 -23.30 -10.96
CA GLY A 397 -16.37 -24.72 -11.13
C GLY A 397 -14.99 -24.98 -11.75
N TYR A 398 -14.14 -23.96 -11.84
CA TYR A 398 -12.77 -24.09 -12.32
C TYR A 398 -11.85 -24.79 -11.30
N GLN A 399 -10.72 -25.30 -11.79
CA GLN A 399 -9.49 -25.47 -11.00
C GLN A 399 -8.69 -24.17 -11.05
N THR A 400 -7.98 -23.85 -9.98
CA THR A 400 -7.23 -22.59 -9.83
C THR A 400 -5.78 -22.87 -9.43
N MET A 401 -4.83 -22.37 -10.21
CA MET A 401 -3.40 -22.55 -9.96
C MET A 401 -2.69 -21.19 -9.91
N TRP A 402 -1.79 -21.04 -8.95
CA TRP A 402 -0.78 -19.99 -8.89
C TRP A 402 0.57 -20.70 -8.78
N GLN A 403 1.55 -20.38 -9.60
CA GLN A 403 2.91 -20.89 -9.40
C GLN A 403 3.94 -19.82 -9.72
N GLU A 404 5.13 -19.95 -9.14
CA GLU A 404 6.22 -18.98 -9.22
C GLU A 404 7.57 -19.65 -8.99
N ASP A 405 8.63 -19.07 -9.54
CA ASP A 405 10.01 -19.57 -9.45
C ASP A 405 10.77 -19.07 -8.19
N LEU A 406 10.03 -18.72 -7.12
CA LEU A 406 10.54 -18.22 -5.83
C LEU A 406 10.50 -19.29 -4.72
N CYS A 407 11.38 -19.14 -3.73
CA CYS A 407 11.36 -19.95 -2.51
C CYS A 407 10.61 -19.27 -1.36
N TRP A 408 9.83 -20.04 -0.61
CA TRP A 408 9.03 -19.53 0.50
C TRP A 408 9.88 -19.00 1.68
N THR A 409 11.11 -19.51 1.89
CA THR A 409 11.99 -18.98 2.95
C THR A 409 12.55 -17.59 2.62
N GLY A 410 12.54 -17.19 1.35
CA GLY A 410 13.00 -15.86 0.91
C GLY A 410 12.04 -14.72 1.26
N ILE A 411 10.79 -15.02 1.63
CA ILE A 411 9.72 -14.06 2.00
C ILE A 411 9.42 -13.04 0.87
N TRP A 412 9.17 -13.56 -0.34
CA TRP A 412 8.63 -12.82 -1.50
C TRP A 412 7.55 -13.66 -2.20
N GLY A 413 6.93 -13.13 -3.27
CA GLY A 413 5.86 -13.81 -4.00
C GLY A 413 4.69 -14.20 -3.09
N LEU A 414 4.19 -15.43 -3.21
CA LEU A 414 3.09 -15.99 -2.42
C LEU A 414 3.18 -15.73 -0.89
N MET A 415 4.37 -15.56 -0.32
CA MET A 415 4.52 -15.19 1.10
C MET A 415 4.12 -13.73 1.35
N ALA A 416 4.67 -12.79 0.57
CA ALA A 416 4.41 -11.37 0.70
C ALA A 416 3.01 -10.98 0.16
N ASP A 417 2.64 -11.50 -1.00
CA ASP A 417 1.41 -11.16 -1.71
C ASP A 417 0.16 -11.78 -1.07
N LEU A 418 0.30 -12.88 -0.32
CA LEU A 418 -0.78 -13.42 0.52
C LEU A 418 -0.68 -12.99 2.00
N ALA A 419 0.35 -12.22 2.38
CA ALA A 419 0.66 -11.81 3.75
C ALA A 419 0.72 -12.99 4.75
N ALA A 420 1.50 -14.02 4.40
CA ALA A 420 1.77 -15.18 5.25
C ALA A 420 3.05 -14.99 6.07
N GLU A 421 3.01 -15.34 7.36
CA GLU A 421 4.17 -15.24 8.27
C GLU A 421 5.11 -16.46 8.17
N ASP A 422 4.55 -17.65 7.96
CA ASP A 422 5.28 -18.93 7.88
C ASP A 422 4.58 -19.96 6.96
N TRP A 423 5.08 -21.19 6.94
CA TRP A 423 4.52 -22.27 6.12
C TRP A 423 3.10 -22.71 6.57
N GLU A 424 2.78 -22.75 7.87
CA GLU A 424 1.44 -23.13 8.33
C GLU A 424 0.42 -22.07 7.90
N ASP A 425 0.74 -20.78 8.09
CA ASP A 425 -0.13 -19.70 7.63
C ASP A 425 -0.22 -19.67 6.10
N LEU A 426 0.87 -19.88 5.35
CA LEU A 426 0.82 -20.00 3.88
C LEU A 426 -0.18 -21.09 3.45
N GLN A 427 -0.14 -22.26 4.09
CA GLN A 427 -1.11 -23.33 3.83
C GLN A 427 -2.54 -22.91 4.18
N ILE A 428 -2.78 -21.97 5.10
CA ILE A 428 -4.09 -21.36 5.35
C ILE A 428 -4.43 -20.34 4.24
N ARG A 429 -3.55 -19.38 3.94
CA ARG A 429 -3.76 -18.30 2.95
C ARG A 429 -4.06 -18.81 1.55
N LEU A 430 -3.39 -19.88 1.11
CA LEU A 430 -3.67 -20.54 -0.17
C LEU A 430 -5.13 -21.00 -0.26
N LYS A 431 -5.68 -21.52 0.85
CA LYS A 431 -7.08 -21.98 0.94
C LYS A 431 -8.06 -20.80 0.99
N GLU A 432 -7.73 -19.74 1.73
CA GLU A 432 -8.53 -18.50 1.80
C GLU A 432 -8.63 -17.79 0.44
N ASN A 433 -7.53 -17.78 -0.32
CA ASN A 433 -7.45 -17.19 -1.66
C ASN A 433 -7.91 -18.11 -2.80
N PHE A 434 -8.48 -19.28 -2.48
CA PHE A 434 -8.98 -20.26 -3.43
C PHE A 434 -7.95 -20.79 -4.44
N ILE A 435 -6.69 -21.01 -4.03
CA ILE A 435 -5.65 -21.67 -4.84
C ILE A 435 -5.74 -23.19 -4.60
N ASP A 436 -5.92 -24.00 -5.65
CA ASP A 436 -5.96 -25.47 -5.55
C ASP A 436 -4.59 -26.13 -5.58
N SER A 437 -3.63 -25.50 -6.26
CA SER A 437 -2.30 -26.03 -6.54
C SER A 437 -1.30 -24.88 -6.65
N THR A 438 -0.13 -25.05 -6.03
CA THR A 438 1.05 -24.17 -6.20
C THR A 438 1.94 -24.59 -7.37
N GLY A 439 1.47 -25.48 -8.24
CA GLY A 439 2.23 -26.00 -9.39
C GLY A 439 3.55 -26.61 -8.95
N LEU A 440 4.66 -26.06 -9.43
CA LEU A 440 6.02 -26.45 -9.04
C LEU A 440 6.69 -25.54 -7.99
N THR A 441 6.03 -24.47 -7.49
CA THR A 441 6.69 -23.38 -6.73
C THR A 441 7.73 -23.82 -5.72
N HIS A 442 7.35 -24.72 -4.80
CA HIS A 442 8.20 -25.07 -3.67
C HIS A 442 9.43 -25.91 -4.05
N SER A 443 9.60 -26.30 -5.32
CA SER A 443 10.87 -26.86 -5.82
C SER A 443 11.98 -25.80 -5.86
N SER A 444 11.62 -24.52 -6.03
CA SER A 444 12.57 -23.41 -6.16
C SER A 444 13.48 -23.24 -4.95
N CYS A 445 13.09 -23.71 -3.77
CA CYS A 445 13.95 -23.70 -2.57
C CYS A 445 15.19 -24.60 -2.71
N GLU A 446 15.07 -25.79 -3.28
CA GLU A 446 16.22 -26.66 -3.56
C GLU A 446 17.02 -26.13 -4.78
N VAL A 447 16.33 -25.58 -5.78
CA VAL A 447 16.98 -25.00 -6.98
C VAL A 447 17.86 -23.82 -6.62
N LEU A 448 17.32 -22.80 -5.94
CA LEU A 448 18.07 -21.64 -5.46
C LEU A 448 19.05 -22.03 -4.35
N GLY A 449 18.66 -22.98 -3.48
CA GLY A 449 19.51 -23.53 -2.42
C GLY A 449 20.80 -24.16 -2.93
N SER A 450 20.80 -24.77 -4.12
CA SER A 450 22.03 -25.30 -4.75
C SER A 450 23.06 -24.22 -5.13
N PHE A 451 22.65 -22.94 -5.18
CA PHE A 451 23.53 -21.77 -5.33
C PHE A 451 23.79 -21.02 -4.00
N GLY A 452 23.26 -21.51 -2.88
CA GLY A 452 23.30 -20.81 -1.59
C GLY A 452 22.37 -19.60 -1.51
N LEU A 453 21.26 -19.61 -2.27
CA LEU A 453 20.32 -18.49 -2.40
C LEU A 453 18.90 -18.86 -1.98
N GLU A 454 18.15 -17.86 -1.51
CA GLU A 454 16.71 -17.96 -1.22
C GLU A 454 15.86 -17.17 -2.23
N THR A 455 16.48 -16.30 -3.02
CA THR A 455 15.84 -15.49 -4.07
C THR A 455 16.74 -15.40 -5.32
N PRO A 456 16.16 -15.24 -6.53
CA PRO A 456 16.94 -15.06 -7.76
C PRO A 456 17.47 -13.61 -7.94
N PHE A 457 17.10 -12.67 -7.06
CA PHE A 457 17.23 -11.24 -7.37
C PHE A 457 18.67 -10.69 -7.36
N ASN A 458 19.56 -11.29 -6.56
CA ASN A 458 20.95 -10.85 -6.38
C ASN A 458 21.97 -11.96 -6.77
N GLY A 459 21.54 -13.02 -7.46
CA GLY A 459 22.38 -14.15 -7.85
C GLY A 459 21.58 -15.26 -8.56
N PRO A 460 22.20 -16.37 -9.00
CA PRO A 460 23.63 -16.69 -8.91
C PRO A 460 24.48 -15.83 -9.84
N GLU A 461 25.81 -16.02 -9.81
CA GLU A 461 26.71 -15.40 -10.77
C GLU A 461 26.41 -15.91 -12.19
N GLY A 462 26.25 -14.97 -13.14
CA GLY A 462 25.93 -15.25 -14.53
C GLY A 462 24.43 -15.20 -14.86
N ASP A 463 24.15 -15.09 -16.16
CA ASP A 463 22.82 -14.75 -16.69
C ASP A 463 21.88 -15.97 -16.85
N GLN A 464 21.99 -16.98 -15.99
CA GLN A 464 21.18 -18.21 -16.03
C GLN A 464 20.91 -18.79 -14.63
N ILE A 465 19.74 -19.41 -14.44
CA ILE A 465 19.50 -20.32 -13.32
C ILE A 465 19.29 -21.71 -13.91
N CYS A 466 20.26 -22.59 -13.67
CA CYS A 466 20.32 -23.96 -14.16
C CYS A 466 20.07 -24.95 -13.02
N PHE A 467 19.31 -25.99 -13.29
CA PHE A 467 19.18 -27.15 -12.41
C PHE A 467 19.15 -28.41 -13.26
N ASN A 468 19.95 -29.42 -12.91
CA ASN A 468 20.18 -30.67 -13.65
C ASN A 468 20.36 -30.58 -15.19
N GLY A 469 20.77 -29.43 -15.73
CA GLY A 469 20.90 -29.21 -17.18
C GLY A 469 19.66 -28.63 -17.88
N LYS A 470 18.59 -28.33 -17.14
CA LYS A 470 17.48 -27.47 -17.59
C LYS A 470 17.57 -26.07 -16.99
N LEU A 471 16.94 -25.09 -17.63
CA LEU A 471 16.74 -23.75 -17.04
C LEU A 471 15.54 -23.82 -16.07
N GLN A 472 15.57 -23.08 -14.96
CA GLN A 472 14.53 -23.15 -13.93
C GLN A 472 13.12 -22.89 -14.50
N HIS A 473 12.96 -21.85 -15.32
CA HIS A 473 11.65 -21.47 -15.90
C HIS A 473 11.09 -22.51 -16.89
N SER A 474 11.94 -23.33 -17.52
CA SER A 474 11.51 -24.37 -18.45
C SER A 474 10.52 -25.33 -17.78
N TYR A 475 10.79 -25.68 -16.53
CA TYR A 475 9.91 -26.53 -15.72
C TYR A 475 8.50 -25.96 -15.56
N PHE A 476 8.38 -24.67 -15.24
CA PHE A 476 7.09 -24.00 -15.01
C PHE A 476 6.28 -23.85 -16.30
N LEU A 477 6.95 -23.58 -17.43
CA LEU A 477 6.31 -23.52 -18.74
C LEU A 477 5.90 -24.90 -19.27
N GLU A 478 6.74 -25.93 -19.09
CA GLU A 478 6.41 -27.33 -19.44
C GLU A 478 5.23 -27.85 -18.63
N TYR A 479 5.25 -27.66 -17.31
CA TYR A 479 4.16 -28.03 -16.41
C TYR A 479 2.83 -27.33 -16.80
N SER A 480 2.90 -26.05 -17.19
CA SER A 480 1.74 -25.29 -17.69
C SER A 480 1.20 -25.84 -19.01
N ILE A 481 2.08 -26.17 -19.95
CA ILE A 481 1.73 -26.81 -21.24
C ILE A 481 1.01 -28.13 -20.98
N ASP A 482 1.60 -29.00 -20.17
CA ASP A 482 1.07 -30.35 -19.92
C ASP A 482 -0.26 -30.29 -19.19
N MET A 483 -0.42 -29.38 -18.22
CA MET A 483 -1.69 -29.19 -17.49
C MET A 483 -2.83 -28.74 -18.42
N LEU A 484 -2.54 -27.84 -19.37
CA LEU A 484 -3.52 -27.39 -20.35
C LEU A 484 -3.80 -28.44 -21.45
N ASN A 485 -2.82 -29.30 -21.76
CA ASN A 485 -2.97 -30.43 -22.69
C ASN A 485 -3.83 -31.55 -22.07
N ILE A 486 -3.56 -31.97 -20.83
CA ILE A 486 -4.37 -33.02 -20.18
C ILE A 486 -5.82 -32.55 -20.00
N ILE A 487 -6.07 -31.29 -19.62
CA ILE A 487 -7.42 -30.72 -19.55
C ILE A 487 -8.11 -30.66 -20.92
N ALA A 488 -7.35 -30.50 -22.01
CA ALA A 488 -7.90 -30.55 -23.36
C ALA A 488 -8.31 -31.98 -23.79
N SER A 489 -7.65 -33.02 -23.27
CA SER A 489 -7.90 -34.43 -23.63
C SER A 489 -9.29 -34.95 -23.24
N SER A 490 -9.86 -34.47 -22.13
CA SER A 490 -11.16 -34.94 -21.62
C SER A 490 -12.02 -33.81 -21.07
N ARG A 491 -13.33 -33.87 -21.39
CA ARG A 491 -14.34 -32.97 -20.81
C ARG A 491 -14.68 -33.28 -19.35
N ARG A 492 -14.18 -34.37 -18.76
CA ARG A 492 -14.35 -34.62 -17.32
C ARG A 492 -13.38 -33.83 -16.46
N TYR A 493 -12.22 -33.46 -16.98
CA TYR A 493 -11.33 -32.54 -16.28
C TYR A 493 -11.92 -31.13 -16.30
N ARG A 494 -11.92 -30.48 -15.13
CA ARG A 494 -12.45 -29.12 -14.95
C ARG A 494 -11.56 -28.11 -15.70
N PRO A 495 -12.13 -27.02 -16.23
CA PRO A 495 -11.33 -25.98 -16.87
C PRO A 495 -10.40 -25.30 -15.85
N LEU A 496 -9.27 -24.78 -16.33
CA LEU A 496 -8.23 -24.16 -15.50
C LEU A 496 -8.30 -22.63 -15.60
N PHE A 497 -8.12 -21.96 -14.47
CA PHE A 497 -7.52 -20.64 -14.39
C PHE A 497 -6.12 -20.81 -13.82
N SER A 498 -5.09 -20.50 -14.61
CA SER A 498 -3.69 -20.58 -14.20
C SER A 498 -3.03 -19.21 -14.21
N TYR A 499 -2.31 -18.93 -13.13
CA TYR A 499 -1.36 -17.83 -12.99
C TYR A 499 0.04 -18.44 -12.82
N THR A 500 1.03 -17.87 -13.50
CA THR A 500 2.43 -18.32 -13.45
C THR A 500 3.32 -17.08 -13.51
N ALA A 501 3.88 -16.68 -12.37
CA ALA A 501 4.85 -15.59 -12.30
C ALA A 501 6.27 -16.14 -12.51
N LEU A 502 7.09 -15.44 -13.30
CA LEU A 502 8.46 -15.82 -13.61
C LEU A 502 9.41 -14.63 -13.36
N ASN A 503 10.31 -14.81 -12.40
CA ASN A 503 11.24 -13.80 -11.87
C ASN A 503 12.57 -13.78 -12.67
N VAL A 504 12.59 -14.39 -13.85
CA VAL A 504 13.76 -14.51 -14.73
C VAL A 504 14.28 -13.13 -15.19
N GLY A 505 13.44 -12.10 -15.19
CA GLY A 505 13.80 -10.69 -15.49
C GLY A 505 13.97 -9.78 -14.27
N HIS A 506 13.67 -10.25 -13.06
CA HIS A 506 13.86 -9.52 -11.80
C HIS A 506 15.30 -9.75 -11.30
N ASP A 507 16.28 -9.21 -12.02
CA ASP A 507 17.72 -9.40 -11.75
C ASP A 507 18.54 -8.10 -11.90
N GLU A 508 19.76 -8.03 -11.31
CA GLU A 508 20.59 -6.81 -11.33
C GLU A 508 21.36 -6.56 -12.66
N THR A 509 21.45 -7.54 -13.58
CA THR A 509 22.08 -7.38 -14.91
C THR A 509 21.06 -7.11 -16.01
N GLY A 510 19.83 -7.61 -15.85
CA GLY A 510 18.78 -7.59 -16.86
C GLY A 510 19.02 -8.54 -18.03
N ARG A 511 20.14 -9.28 -18.07
CA ARG A 511 20.45 -10.16 -19.20
C ARG A 511 19.83 -11.55 -19.05
N ARG A 512 19.51 -11.97 -17.82
CA ARG A 512 18.99 -13.33 -17.54
C ARG A 512 17.70 -13.64 -18.29
N ILE A 513 16.84 -12.66 -18.52
CA ILE A 513 15.60 -12.82 -19.30
C ILE A 513 15.83 -13.39 -20.70
N GLN A 514 17.02 -13.20 -21.31
CA GLN A 514 17.36 -13.76 -22.63
C GLN A 514 17.40 -15.30 -22.64
N SER A 515 17.56 -15.93 -21.47
CA SER A 515 17.47 -17.39 -21.33
C SER A 515 16.06 -17.93 -21.63
N LEU A 516 15.02 -17.14 -21.36
CA LEU A 516 13.61 -17.50 -21.53
C LEU A 516 13.17 -17.59 -23.01
N ASP A 517 13.87 -16.92 -23.93
CA ASP A 517 13.40 -16.66 -25.30
C ASP A 517 13.03 -17.91 -26.10
N SER A 518 13.83 -18.98 -26.05
CA SER A 518 13.53 -20.22 -26.77
C SER A 518 12.30 -20.95 -26.22
N ASP A 519 12.13 -20.97 -24.89
CA ASP A 519 11.04 -21.68 -24.24
C ASP A 519 9.73 -20.89 -24.24
N LEU A 520 9.78 -19.57 -24.17
CA LEU A 520 8.60 -18.74 -24.34
C LEU A 520 8.12 -18.74 -25.80
N ALA A 521 9.01 -18.73 -26.79
CA ALA A 521 8.65 -18.95 -28.20
C ALA A 521 7.96 -20.31 -28.42
N ARG A 522 8.46 -21.38 -27.78
CA ARG A 522 7.81 -22.71 -27.75
C ARG A 522 6.44 -22.65 -27.07
N PHE A 523 6.35 -22.04 -25.90
CA PHE A 523 5.12 -21.89 -25.11
C PHE A 523 4.03 -21.15 -25.90
N VAL A 524 4.35 -19.99 -26.47
CA VAL A 524 3.46 -19.20 -27.35
C VAL A 524 2.96 -20.04 -28.52
N SER A 525 3.85 -20.80 -29.17
CA SER A 525 3.51 -21.68 -30.29
C SER A 525 2.52 -22.80 -29.89
N VAL A 526 2.68 -23.39 -28.70
CA VAL A 526 1.76 -24.42 -28.19
C VAL A 526 0.42 -23.80 -27.75
N MET A 527 0.45 -22.65 -27.06
CA MET A 527 -0.76 -21.94 -26.64
C MET A 527 -1.62 -21.51 -27.82
N ALA A 528 -1.01 -21.02 -28.90
CA ALA A 528 -1.71 -20.66 -30.14
C ALA A 528 -2.46 -21.87 -30.77
N ASN A 529 -1.99 -23.10 -30.53
CA ASN A 529 -2.64 -24.32 -31.02
C ASN A 529 -3.65 -24.92 -30.02
N ASN A 530 -3.66 -24.51 -28.74
CA ASN A 530 -4.60 -25.03 -27.75
C ASN A 530 -5.99 -24.37 -27.89
N LYS A 531 -6.81 -24.96 -28.78
CA LYS A 531 -8.14 -24.48 -29.22
C LYS A 531 -9.17 -24.19 -28.11
N ASN A 532 -8.88 -24.44 -26.84
CA ASN A 532 -9.78 -24.20 -25.71
C ASN A 532 -9.21 -23.24 -24.65
N THR A 533 -8.04 -22.64 -24.85
CA THR A 533 -7.38 -21.77 -23.86
C THR A 533 -7.25 -20.36 -24.40
N LEU A 534 -7.61 -19.34 -23.60
CA LEU A 534 -7.13 -17.97 -23.79
C LEU A 534 -5.84 -17.82 -22.99
N SER A 535 -4.75 -17.43 -23.64
CA SER A 535 -3.44 -17.28 -22.99
C SER A 535 -2.97 -15.85 -23.04
N ILE A 536 -2.42 -15.35 -21.94
CA ILE A 536 -1.87 -14.01 -21.78
C ILE A 536 -0.40 -14.16 -21.41
N VAL A 537 0.46 -13.37 -22.03
CA VAL A 537 1.84 -13.13 -21.61
C VAL A 537 1.95 -11.65 -21.31
N LEU A 538 2.31 -11.27 -20.09
CA LEU A 538 2.46 -9.86 -19.70
C LEU A 538 3.64 -9.68 -18.74
N ALA A 539 3.97 -8.42 -18.48
CA ALA A 539 4.70 -8.03 -17.28
C ALA A 539 3.79 -7.17 -16.38
N ASP A 540 4.20 -7.02 -15.13
CA ASP A 540 3.64 -6.12 -14.13
C ASP A 540 4.22 -4.70 -14.25
N HIS A 541 5.55 -4.61 -14.33
CA HIS A 541 6.35 -3.41 -14.54
C HIS A 541 7.66 -3.78 -15.27
N GLY A 542 8.50 -2.79 -15.56
CA GLY A 542 9.87 -3.00 -16.05
C GLY A 542 10.89 -3.04 -14.92
N ASN A 543 12.11 -3.49 -15.22
CA ASN A 543 13.14 -3.75 -14.22
C ASN A 543 13.51 -2.51 -13.38
N THR A 544 13.54 -2.68 -12.06
CA THR A 544 13.79 -1.65 -11.04
C THR A 544 15.23 -1.58 -10.55
N TYR A 545 16.10 -2.53 -10.91
CA TYR A 545 17.44 -2.72 -10.32
C TYR A 545 18.62 -2.52 -11.29
N THR A 546 18.39 -2.64 -12.61
CA THR A 546 19.45 -2.49 -13.62
C THR A 546 20.02 -1.07 -13.66
N GLN A 547 21.27 -0.96 -14.10
CA GLN A 547 21.94 0.32 -14.33
C GLN A 547 21.15 1.24 -15.28
N TYR A 548 20.41 0.68 -16.24
CA TYR A 548 19.60 1.47 -17.17
C TYR A 548 18.51 2.27 -16.43
N THR A 549 17.84 1.66 -15.46
CA THR A 549 16.79 2.29 -14.66
C THR A 549 17.34 3.25 -13.61
N SER A 550 18.51 2.98 -13.03
CA SER A 550 19.14 3.93 -12.10
C SER A 550 19.69 5.16 -12.82
N ASP A 551 20.44 4.97 -13.90
CA ASP A 551 21.29 6.03 -14.47
C ASP A 551 20.58 6.88 -15.53
N VAL A 552 19.57 6.32 -16.23
CA VAL A 552 18.90 6.95 -17.38
C VAL A 552 17.39 7.09 -17.15
N LEU A 553 16.83 8.25 -17.52
CA LEU A 553 15.41 8.56 -17.31
C LEU A 553 14.49 7.67 -18.15
N GLU A 554 14.87 7.37 -19.39
CA GLU A 554 14.16 6.47 -20.30
C GLU A 554 14.07 5.04 -19.75
N GLY A 555 15.06 4.57 -18.98
CA GLY A 555 14.98 3.29 -18.25
C GLY A 555 13.84 3.26 -17.22
N ARG A 556 13.46 4.43 -16.69
CA ARG A 556 12.34 4.58 -15.76
C ARG A 556 11.02 4.76 -16.47
N PHE A 557 10.98 5.40 -17.64
CA PHE A 557 9.81 5.31 -18.52
C PHE A 557 9.54 3.85 -18.92
N GLU A 558 10.59 3.08 -19.24
CA GLU A 558 10.49 1.63 -19.44
C GLU A 558 10.01 0.87 -18.18
N MET A 559 10.47 1.27 -16.99
CA MET A 559 10.01 0.70 -15.71
C MET A 559 8.48 0.81 -15.55
N PHE A 560 7.84 1.87 -16.05
CA PHE A 560 6.39 2.01 -15.99
C PHE A 560 5.63 1.48 -17.23
N HIS A 561 6.34 1.01 -18.26
CA HIS A 561 5.81 0.53 -19.56
C HIS A 561 6.00 -0.99 -19.75
N PRO A 562 5.26 -1.86 -19.03
CA PRO A 562 5.32 -3.32 -19.19
C PRO A 562 4.77 -3.80 -20.54
N SER A 563 5.08 -5.06 -20.89
CA SER A 563 4.47 -5.73 -22.04
C SER A 563 3.10 -6.35 -21.71
N LEU A 564 2.21 -6.46 -22.70
CA LEU A 564 0.97 -7.24 -22.62
C LEU A 564 0.61 -7.80 -24.00
N PHE A 565 0.56 -9.13 -24.10
CA PHE A 565 0.17 -9.89 -25.28
C PHE A 565 -0.97 -10.85 -24.95
N VAL A 566 -2.04 -10.84 -25.77
CA VAL A 566 -3.20 -11.73 -25.61
C VAL A 566 -3.31 -12.67 -26.81
N ILE A 567 -3.13 -13.96 -26.57
CA ILE A 567 -3.19 -15.04 -27.55
C ILE A 567 -4.61 -15.64 -27.55
N VAL A 568 -5.30 -15.53 -28.68
CA VAL A 568 -6.69 -15.98 -28.86
C VAL A 568 -6.78 -17.00 -29.99
N PRO A 569 -6.77 -18.32 -29.70
CA PRO A 569 -7.04 -19.37 -30.68
C PRO A 569 -8.37 -19.19 -31.39
N ASN A 570 -8.47 -19.60 -32.66
CA ASN A 570 -9.61 -19.25 -33.51
C ASN A 570 -10.98 -19.70 -32.94
N LYS A 571 -11.06 -20.87 -32.32
CA LYS A 571 -12.27 -21.32 -31.59
C LYS A 571 -12.62 -20.45 -30.37
N VAL A 572 -11.62 -19.87 -29.70
CA VAL A 572 -11.86 -18.92 -28.60
C VAL A 572 -12.38 -17.60 -29.17
N ALA A 573 -11.83 -17.13 -30.29
CA ALA A 573 -12.32 -15.93 -30.99
C ALA A 573 -13.80 -16.06 -31.42
N GLU A 574 -14.21 -17.22 -31.94
CA GLU A 574 -15.61 -17.56 -32.24
C GLU A 574 -16.53 -17.46 -30.99
N LEU A 575 -16.01 -17.84 -29.81
CA LEU A 575 -16.78 -17.82 -28.56
C LEU A 575 -16.84 -16.44 -27.87
N LEU A 576 -15.81 -15.60 -28.08
CA LEU A 576 -15.82 -14.19 -27.65
C LEU A 576 -16.77 -13.36 -28.53
N GLY A 577 -16.81 -13.64 -29.82
CA GLY A 577 -17.68 -12.98 -30.79
C GLY A 577 -17.10 -11.67 -31.35
N PRO A 578 -17.67 -11.16 -32.46
CA PRO A 578 -17.02 -10.13 -33.29
C PRO A 578 -16.80 -8.79 -32.57
N VAL A 579 -17.68 -8.39 -31.65
CA VAL A 579 -17.56 -7.13 -30.89
C VAL A 579 -16.31 -7.14 -30.00
N ALA A 580 -16.10 -8.22 -29.24
CA ALA A 580 -14.92 -8.35 -28.39
C ALA A 580 -13.62 -8.48 -29.20
N MET A 581 -13.66 -9.20 -30.32
CA MET A 581 -12.50 -9.33 -31.21
C MET A 581 -12.12 -7.99 -31.90
N ALA A 582 -13.11 -7.16 -32.24
CA ALA A 582 -12.88 -5.81 -32.77
C ALA A 582 -12.43 -4.82 -31.68
N ALA A 583 -12.90 -4.98 -30.44
CA ALA A 583 -12.41 -4.21 -29.30
C ALA A 583 -10.92 -4.50 -29.03
N LEU A 584 -10.52 -5.77 -28.96
CA LEU A 584 -9.12 -6.17 -28.79
C LEU A 584 -8.23 -5.54 -29.87
N GLU A 585 -8.63 -5.63 -31.15
CA GLU A 585 -7.92 -5.04 -32.29
C GLU A 585 -7.65 -3.53 -32.13
N VAL A 586 -8.65 -2.76 -31.70
CA VAL A 586 -8.56 -1.30 -31.49
C VAL A 586 -7.76 -0.97 -30.23
N ASN A 587 -7.92 -1.77 -29.17
CA ASN A 587 -7.34 -1.52 -27.86
C ASN A 587 -5.83 -1.72 -27.79
N GLN A 588 -5.22 -2.40 -28.77
CA GLN A 588 -3.77 -2.46 -28.96
C GLN A 588 -3.12 -1.07 -28.90
N ARG A 589 -3.79 -0.05 -29.45
CA ARG A 589 -3.34 1.35 -29.48
C ARG A 589 -4.15 2.26 -28.57
N ARG A 590 -4.58 1.76 -27.40
CA ARG A 590 -5.29 2.55 -26.37
C ARG A 590 -4.58 2.44 -25.04
N LEU A 591 -4.56 3.55 -24.28
CA LEU A 591 -4.08 3.55 -22.91
C LEU A 591 -4.92 2.57 -22.07
N VAL A 592 -4.29 1.52 -21.55
CA VAL A 592 -4.92 0.46 -20.76
C VAL A 592 -4.03 0.04 -19.59
N THR A 593 -4.64 -0.45 -18.52
CA THR A 593 -3.99 -0.87 -17.27
C THR A 593 -4.48 -2.25 -16.83
N MET A 594 -3.91 -2.77 -15.74
CA MET A 594 -4.35 -4.01 -15.09
C MET A 594 -5.87 -4.06 -14.82
N PHE A 595 -6.53 -2.91 -14.55
CA PHE A 595 -7.98 -2.86 -14.34
C PHE A 595 -8.78 -3.28 -15.58
N ASN A 596 -8.32 -2.89 -16.77
CA ASN A 596 -8.95 -3.29 -18.03
C ASN A 596 -8.82 -4.80 -18.25
N LEU A 597 -7.67 -5.37 -17.91
CA LEU A 597 -7.42 -6.82 -17.98
C LEU A 597 -8.28 -7.58 -16.96
N HIS A 598 -8.25 -7.18 -15.68
CA HIS A 598 -9.07 -7.72 -14.59
C HIS A 598 -10.54 -7.86 -15.01
N HIS A 599 -11.17 -6.77 -15.45
CA HIS A 599 -12.58 -6.78 -15.85
C HIS A 599 -12.86 -7.64 -17.10
N SER A 600 -11.87 -7.84 -17.97
CA SER A 600 -11.99 -8.74 -19.14
C SER A 600 -12.03 -10.22 -18.74
N LEU A 601 -11.37 -10.58 -17.64
CA LEU A 601 -11.26 -11.96 -17.20
C LEU A 601 -12.54 -12.47 -16.52
N LEU A 602 -13.20 -11.65 -15.69
CA LEU A 602 -14.40 -12.08 -14.94
C LEU A 602 -15.55 -12.67 -15.81
N PRO A 603 -15.87 -12.17 -17.02
CA PRO A 603 -16.82 -12.81 -17.92
C PRO A 603 -16.46 -14.24 -18.34
N LEU A 604 -15.17 -14.58 -18.46
CA LEU A 604 -14.68 -15.84 -19.03
C LEU A 604 -14.92 -17.05 -18.11
N ALA A 605 -15.16 -16.82 -16.82
CA ALA A 605 -15.51 -17.86 -15.86
C ALA A 605 -16.82 -18.60 -16.18
N ARG A 606 -17.69 -18.06 -17.05
CA ARG A 606 -18.96 -18.69 -17.44
C ARG A 606 -18.89 -19.27 -18.86
N PRO A 607 -19.61 -20.37 -19.15
CA PRO A 607 -19.61 -20.95 -20.50
C PRO A 607 -20.12 -19.96 -21.55
N LEU A 608 -19.26 -19.64 -22.52
CA LEU A 608 -19.52 -18.60 -23.52
C LEU A 608 -20.63 -19.04 -24.48
N ARG A 609 -21.59 -18.16 -24.77
CA ARG A 609 -22.76 -18.45 -25.64
C ARG A 609 -22.66 -17.76 -27.00
N GLY A 610 -21.45 -17.79 -27.60
CA GLY A 610 -21.14 -17.18 -28.91
C GLY A 610 -20.85 -15.68 -28.88
N VAL A 611 -21.12 -15.01 -27.75
CA VAL A 611 -20.72 -13.63 -27.47
C VAL A 611 -20.35 -13.52 -25.99
N VAL A 612 -19.20 -12.91 -25.67
CA VAL A 612 -18.82 -12.55 -24.30
C VAL A 612 -19.47 -11.22 -23.89
N LYS A 613 -19.66 -10.95 -22.59
CA LYS A 613 -20.07 -9.60 -22.16
C LYS A 613 -18.96 -8.61 -22.54
N PRO A 614 -19.23 -7.55 -23.34
CA PRO A 614 -18.24 -6.50 -23.59
C PRO A 614 -18.03 -5.70 -22.31
N ILE A 615 -16.82 -5.80 -21.77
CA ILE A 615 -16.31 -5.05 -20.61
C ILE A 615 -14.77 -5.18 -20.61
N GLY A 616 -14.05 -4.20 -20.04
CA GLY A 616 -12.59 -4.17 -20.10
C GLY A 616 -12.09 -4.08 -21.55
N LEU A 617 -11.05 -4.84 -21.88
CA LEU A 617 -10.46 -4.96 -23.21
C LEU A 617 -11.43 -5.55 -24.26
N PHE A 618 -12.56 -6.14 -23.86
CA PHE A 618 -13.64 -6.57 -24.77
C PHE A 618 -14.63 -5.45 -25.13
N THR A 619 -14.38 -4.21 -24.69
CA THR A 619 -15.06 -2.99 -25.14
C THR A 619 -14.02 -2.05 -25.74
N ALA A 620 -14.34 -1.34 -26.83
CA ALA A 620 -13.42 -0.35 -27.40
C ALA A 620 -13.17 0.78 -26.39
N ILE A 621 -11.91 0.98 -26.02
CA ILE A 621 -11.45 2.02 -25.10
C ILE A 621 -11.39 3.36 -25.86
N SER A 622 -11.72 4.45 -25.16
CA SER A 622 -11.78 5.78 -25.77
C SER A 622 -10.38 6.22 -26.25
N PRO A 623 -10.24 6.74 -27.49
CA PRO A 623 -8.99 7.32 -27.96
C PRO A 623 -8.59 8.58 -27.18
N ASN A 624 -9.51 9.20 -26.44
CA ASN A 624 -9.29 10.47 -25.76
C ASN A 624 -8.75 10.34 -24.32
N LEU A 625 -8.39 9.13 -23.86
CA LEU A 625 -7.80 8.94 -22.54
C LEU A 625 -6.35 9.41 -22.49
N THR A 626 -5.97 9.96 -21.33
CA THR A 626 -4.60 10.31 -20.94
C THR A 626 -4.26 9.66 -19.60
N CYS A 627 -2.99 9.71 -19.14
CA CYS A 627 -2.64 9.24 -17.79
C CYS A 627 -3.31 10.03 -16.66
N ASN A 628 -3.93 11.18 -16.95
CA ASN A 628 -4.78 11.90 -15.99
C ASN A 628 -6.16 11.23 -15.83
N ASP A 629 -6.57 10.32 -16.73
CA ASP A 629 -7.89 9.70 -16.78
C ASP A 629 -7.92 8.24 -16.28
N ILE A 630 -6.79 7.76 -15.78
CA ILE A 630 -6.62 6.44 -15.16
C ILE A 630 -6.02 6.60 -13.74
N GLU A 631 -6.29 5.64 -12.86
CA GLU A 631 -5.74 5.62 -11.51
C GLU A 631 -4.30 5.11 -11.53
N LEU A 632 -3.34 5.98 -11.20
CA LEU A 632 -1.93 5.67 -11.06
C LEU A 632 -1.46 5.98 -9.64
N ARG A 633 -0.66 5.08 -9.06
CA ARG A 633 -0.02 5.27 -7.75
C ARG A 633 1.27 6.06 -7.95
N THR A 634 1.32 7.31 -7.50
CA THR A 634 2.54 8.12 -7.61
C THR A 634 3.66 7.62 -6.68
N PRO A 635 4.94 7.98 -6.95
CA PRO A 635 5.43 8.57 -8.20
C PRO A 635 5.34 7.55 -9.35
N ASN A 636 4.92 8.01 -10.53
CA ASN A 636 4.68 7.15 -11.70
C ASN A 636 4.93 7.96 -12.98
N LEU A 637 5.61 7.37 -13.97
CA LEU A 637 5.84 7.98 -15.27
C LEU A 637 4.88 7.41 -16.31
N CYS A 638 4.33 8.30 -17.13
CA CYS A 638 3.29 7.97 -18.08
C CYS A 638 3.84 7.46 -19.43
N VAL A 639 3.24 6.41 -19.99
CA VAL A 639 3.53 5.91 -21.35
C VAL A 639 3.10 6.86 -22.47
N CYS A 640 2.27 7.87 -22.16
CA CYS A 640 1.87 8.91 -23.11
C CYS A 640 2.92 10.04 -23.17
N ASN A 641 3.40 10.35 -24.36
CA ASN A 641 4.28 11.49 -24.62
C ASN A 641 3.63 12.82 -24.19
N GLY A 642 4.42 13.70 -23.58
CA GLY A 642 3.99 15.04 -23.17
C GLY A 642 2.97 15.11 -22.02
N TRP A 643 2.73 14.01 -21.29
CA TRP A 643 1.91 14.05 -20.06
C TRP A 643 2.55 14.92 -18.97
N ASP A 644 3.86 14.81 -18.83
CA ASP A 644 4.71 15.73 -18.10
C ASP A 644 5.76 16.35 -19.05
N SER A 645 6.01 17.65 -18.89
CA SER A 645 6.89 18.41 -19.77
C SER A 645 8.26 18.59 -19.13
N PRO A 646 9.37 18.25 -19.81
CA PRO A 646 10.71 18.65 -19.37
C PRO A 646 10.77 20.17 -19.16
N THR A 647 11.38 20.59 -18.06
CA THR A 647 11.56 22.00 -17.70
C THR A 647 13.03 22.28 -17.39
N THR A 648 13.37 23.52 -17.02
CA THR A 648 14.75 23.92 -16.76
C THR A 648 15.28 23.34 -15.43
N ASN A 649 16.49 22.79 -15.44
CA ASN A 649 17.24 22.44 -14.22
C ASN A 649 17.94 23.68 -13.59
N ASP A 650 17.28 24.85 -13.62
CA ASP A 650 17.91 26.13 -13.33
C ASP A 650 17.92 26.52 -11.84
N SER A 651 18.41 27.73 -11.55
CA SER A 651 18.50 28.28 -10.20
C SER A 651 17.14 28.41 -9.49
N SER A 652 16.03 28.54 -10.22
CA SER A 652 14.68 28.63 -9.65
C SER A 652 14.27 27.31 -8.99
N LYS A 653 14.62 26.17 -9.61
CA LYS A 653 14.27 24.82 -9.12
C LYS A 653 15.10 24.39 -7.91
N ILE A 654 16.26 25.01 -7.66
CA ILE A 654 17.02 24.80 -6.41
C ILE A 654 16.14 25.03 -5.17
N SER A 655 15.23 26.01 -5.21
CA SER A 655 14.28 26.26 -4.11
C SER A 655 13.31 25.09 -3.86
N PHE A 656 12.95 24.33 -4.88
CA PHE A 656 12.14 23.11 -4.78
C PHE A 656 12.97 21.94 -4.25
N ALA A 657 14.22 21.79 -4.71
CA ALA A 657 15.13 20.75 -4.24
C ALA A 657 15.49 20.92 -2.76
N GLU A 658 15.81 22.16 -2.33
CA GLU A 658 16.02 22.51 -0.92
C GLU A 658 14.77 22.29 -0.05
N PHE A 659 13.56 22.52 -0.61
CA PHE A 659 12.31 22.20 0.07
C PHE A 659 12.11 20.69 0.25
N ALA A 660 12.23 19.90 -0.83
CA ALA A 660 12.06 18.44 -0.76
C ALA A 660 13.11 17.77 0.13
N VAL A 661 14.38 18.17 0.01
CA VAL A 661 15.46 17.75 0.92
C VAL A 661 15.17 18.16 2.36
N GLY A 662 14.58 19.34 2.57
CA GLY A 662 14.11 19.80 3.87
C GLY A 662 13.12 18.82 4.50
N GLU A 663 11.99 18.56 3.82
CA GLU A 663 10.93 17.69 4.33
C GLU A 663 11.35 16.22 4.46
N LEU A 664 12.13 15.65 3.53
CA LEU A 664 12.71 14.30 3.66
C LEU A 664 13.62 14.18 4.90
N ASN A 665 14.36 15.25 5.21
CA ASN A 665 15.18 15.32 6.41
C ASN A 665 14.38 15.56 7.70
N GLU A 666 13.17 16.14 7.61
CA GLU A 666 12.24 16.24 8.74
C GLU A 666 11.69 14.85 9.09
N MET A 667 11.34 14.05 8.08
CA MET A 667 10.93 12.65 8.24
C MET A 667 12.05 11.82 8.91
N LEU A 668 13.26 11.84 8.34
CA LEU A 668 14.41 11.12 8.90
C LEU A 668 14.78 11.56 10.33
N GLN A 669 14.53 12.82 10.71
CA GLN A 669 14.71 13.26 12.10
C GLN A 669 13.55 12.89 13.03
N ALA A 670 12.33 12.68 12.52
CA ALA A 670 11.18 12.29 13.34
C ALA A 670 11.44 10.92 14.01
N GLU A 671 11.98 9.97 13.24
CA GLU A 671 12.39 8.62 13.69
C GLU A 671 13.21 8.63 14.98
N PHE A 672 14.12 9.61 15.13
CA PHE A 672 15.07 9.67 16.26
C PHE A 672 14.76 10.75 17.30
N THR A 673 13.71 11.55 17.11
CA THR A 673 13.32 12.62 18.06
C THR A 673 12.13 12.29 18.96
N GLU A 674 11.39 11.22 18.67
CA GLU A 674 10.34 10.71 19.57
C GLU A 674 10.93 9.90 20.76
N PRO A 675 10.34 9.98 21.97
CA PRO A 675 10.95 9.48 23.19
C PRO A 675 10.66 8.00 23.44
N ILE A 676 11.53 7.12 22.94
CA ILE A 676 11.52 5.68 23.24
C ILE A 676 11.50 5.48 24.77
N ASN A 677 10.48 4.78 25.27
CA ASN A 677 10.23 4.58 26.70
C ASN A 677 10.26 5.89 27.53
N GLY A 678 9.78 7.00 26.96
CA GLY A 678 9.59 8.28 27.65
C GLY A 678 10.87 8.99 28.10
N LYS A 679 12.04 8.52 27.68
CA LYS A 679 13.31 9.26 27.81
C LYS A 679 13.56 10.02 26.51
N LEU A 680 13.89 11.30 26.59
CA LEU A 680 14.44 12.02 25.44
C LEU A 680 15.76 11.36 25.02
N GLN A 681 15.92 11.07 23.74
CA GLN A 681 17.21 10.67 23.19
C GLN A 681 18.15 11.89 23.27
N LYS A 682 19.30 11.75 23.93
CA LYS A 682 20.33 12.79 23.90
C LYS A 682 21.04 12.76 22.54
N HIS A 683 21.07 13.92 21.88
CA HIS A 683 21.73 14.17 20.59
C HIS A 683 21.15 13.37 19.39
N PRO A 684 19.93 13.69 18.93
CA PRO A 684 19.30 13.06 17.75
C PRO A 684 20.13 13.07 16.47
N MET A 685 21.02 14.05 16.29
CA MET A 685 21.93 14.14 15.12
C MET A 685 23.22 13.31 15.26
N ILE A 686 23.32 12.43 16.26
CA ILE A 686 24.43 11.47 16.42
C ILE A 686 23.87 10.07 16.16
N ARG A 687 23.79 9.74 14.87
CA ARG A 687 23.18 8.55 14.27
C ARG A 687 24.11 7.97 13.20
N SER A 688 23.89 6.72 12.82
CA SER A 688 24.56 6.07 11.69
C SER A 688 23.92 6.42 10.35
N CYS A 689 22.59 6.61 10.31
CA CYS A 689 21.92 7.24 9.16
C CYS A 689 22.29 8.74 9.13
N GLU A 690 22.97 9.18 8.06
CA GLU A 690 23.45 10.54 7.89
C GLU A 690 22.33 11.50 7.43
N ARG A 691 22.42 12.79 7.80
CA ARG A 691 21.52 13.83 7.24
C ARG A 691 21.64 13.84 5.72
N LEU A 692 20.53 13.75 5.00
CA LEU A 692 20.51 13.77 3.53
C LEU A 692 21.08 15.10 3.01
N ARG A 693 22.20 15.04 2.27
CA ARG A 693 22.91 16.19 1.69
C ARG A 693 22.92 16.08 0.15
N PRO A 694 22.14 16.88 -0.60
CA PRO A 694 22.12 16.81 -2.05
C PRO A 694 23.48 17.18 -2.65
N VAL A 695 23.88 16.39 -3.65
CA VAL A 695 25.01 16.66 -4.54
C VAL A 695 24.54 17.53 -5.70
N ARG A 696 23.45 17.11 -6.34
CA ARG A 696 22.86 17.65 -7.58
C ARG A 696 21.39 17.23 -7.67
N PHE A 697 20.63 17.89 -8.54
CA PHE A 697 19.28 17.50 -8.94
C PHE A 697 19.19 17.54 -10.47
N GLN A 698 18.38 16.69 -11.07
CA GLN A 698 18.20 16.59 -12.53
C GLN A 698 16.78 16.12 -12.89
N ASN A 699 16.51 16.01 -14.19
CA ASN A 699 15.26 15.48 -14.74
C ASN A 699 14.02 16.21 -14.19
N VAL A 700 14.08 17.54 -14.06
CA VAL A 700 12.91 18.31 -13.64
C VAL A 700 11.85 18.30 -14.75
N ARG A 701 10.64 17.90 -14.38
CA ARG A 701 9.46 17.77 -15.25
C ARG A 701 8.25 18.39 -14.55
N GLU A 702 7.35 18.97 -15.34
CA GLU A 702 6.22 19.75 -14.82
C GLU A 702 4.90 19.35 -15.48
N ARG A 703 3.86 19.19 -14.64
CA ARG A 703 2.49 18.86 -15.06
C ARG A 703 1.45 19.53 -14.16
N ASN A 704 0.27 19.81 -14.68
CA ASN A 704 -0.83 20.37 -13.89
C ASN A 704 -1.66 19.25 -13.25
N SER A 705 -1.92 19.38 -11.95
CA SER A 705 -2.81 18.53 -11.16
C SER A 705 -4.25 18.58 -11.69
N LYS A 706 -4.87 17.40 -11.87
CA LYS A 706 -6.26 17.30 -12.34
C LYS A 706 -7.29 17.76 -11.31
N SER A 707 -7.00 17.64 -10.01
CA SER A 707 -7.97 17.91 -8.94
C SER A 707 -8.21 19.40 -8.66
N ASP A 708 -7.19 20.24 -8.88
CA ASP A 708 -7.17 21.64 -8.47
C ASP A 708 -6.40 22.59 -9.42
N GLY A 709 -5.79 22.06 -10.49
CA GLY A 709 -5.00 22.85 -11.45
C GLY A 709 -3.65 23.34 -10.92
N GLU A 710 -3.18 22.84 -9.78
CA GLU A 710 -1.90 23.23 -9.20
C GLU A 710 -0.71 22.55 -9.89
N LEU A 711 0.46 23.20 -9.86
CA LEU A 711 1.64 22.75 -10.59
C LEU A 711 2.40 21.70 -9.79
N ILE A 712 2.51 20.47 -10.33
CA ILE A 712 3.38 19.42 -9.80
C ILE A 712 4.70 19.48 -10.57
N THR A 713 5.78 19.76 -9.84
CA THR A 713 7.16 19.73 -10.31
C THR A 713 7.81 18.46 -9.75
N SER A 714 8.06 17.48 -10.61
CA SER A 714 8.74 16.22 -10.27
C SER A 714 10.20 16.25 -10.74
N PHE A 715 11.11 15.67 -9.95
CA PHE A 715 12.56 15.69 -10.25
C PHE A 715 13.34 14.68 -9.41
N ASP A 716 14.58 14.42 -9.81
CA ASP A 716 15.49 13.53 -9.08
C ASP A 716 16.49 14.31 -8.23
N ILE A 717 16.77 13.81 -7.03
CA ILE A 717 17.78 14.33 -6.12
C ILE A 717 18.84 13.24 -5.87
N TYR A 718 20.10 13.61 -6.10
CA TYR A 718 21.24 12.72 -5.98
C TYR A 718 22.00 13.02 -4.68
N PHE A 719 22.29 11.97 -3.92
CA PHE A 719 23.03 12.00 -2.65
C PHE A 719 24.27 11.13 -2.78
N ARG A 720 25.34 11.40 -2.02
CA ARG A 720 26.47 10.46 -1.94
C ARG A 720 26.02 9.19 -1.24
N SER A 721 26.37 8.04 -1.79
CA SER A 721 26.13 6.75 -1.13
C SER A 721 27.13 6.47 0.00
N GLY A 722 26.81 5.47 0.82
CA GLY A 722 27.69 4.91 1.83
C GLY A 722 28.44 3.65 1.37
N ASP A 723 29.36 3.16 2.19
CA ASP A 723 30.31 2.08 1.84
C ASP A 723 29.72 0.65 1.83
N VAL A 724 28.40 0.52 1.89
CA VAL A 724 27.64 -0.75 1.95
C VAL A 724 26.97 -1.14 0.63
N VAL A 725 27.02 -0.26 -0.37
CA VAL A 725 26.41 -0.46 -1.70
C VAL A 725 27.43 -0.33 -2.83
N LYS A 726 27.05 -0.78 -4.04
CA LYS A 726 27.89 -0.68 -5.25
C LYS A 726 27.80 0.71 -5.91
N GLN A 727 26.62 1.36 -5.88
CA GLN A 727 26.41 2.67 -6.51
C GLN A 727 27.22 3.78 -5.80
N LYS A 728 27.62 4.82 -6.54
CA LYS A 728 28.35 6.00 -6.02
C LYS A 728 27.44 7.13 -5.52
N GLU A 729 26.22 7.17 -6.03
CA GLU A 729 25.18 8.11 -5.63
C GLU A 729 23.88 7.33 -5.40
N ASP A 730 23.11 7.73 -4.39
CA ASP A 730 21.73 7.28 -4.19
C ASP A 730 20.76 8.32 -4.74
N ILE A 731 19.67 7.85 -5.36
CA ILE A 731 18.75 8.68 -6.15
C ILE A 731 17.35 8.59 -5.55
N PHE A 732 16.77 9.74 -5.24
CA PHE A 732 15.38 9.87 -4.79
C PHE A 732 14.61 10.66 -5.85
N HIS A 733 13.51 10.11 -6.33
CA HIS A 733 12.54 10.85 -7.11
C HIS A 733 11.55 11.54 -6.16
N VAL A 734 11.22 12.80 -6.40
CA VAL A 734 10.29 13.57 -5.56
C VAL A 734 9.24 14.28 -6.40
N GLU A 735 8.04 14.46 -5.85
CA GLU A 735 6.97 15.26 -6.44
C GLU A 735 6.61 16.42 -5.52
N VAL A 736 6.90 17.66 -5.93
CA VAL A 736 6.56 18.87 -5.19
C VAL A 736 5.42 19.60 -5.88
N LYS A 737 4.29 19.73 -5.19
CA LYS A 737 3.12 20.52 -5.62
C LYS A 737 3.29 21.97 -5.21
N SER A 738 2.88 22.89 -6.07
CA SER A 738 3.03 24.33 -5.86
C SER A 738 1.91 25.14 -6.54
N LYS A 739 1.60 26.30 -5.97
CA LYS A 739 0.50 27.18 -6.38
C LYS A 739 0.99 28.61 -6.54
N GLU A 740 1.50 28.95 -7.72
CA GLU A 740 1.86 30.32 -8.06
C GLU A 740 0.61 31.17 -8.39
N MET A 741 0.52 32.35 -7.82
CA MET A 741 -0.56 33.32 -8.07
C MET A 741 0.05 34.72 -8.18
N ALA A 742 -0.44 35.52 -9.13
CA ALA A 742 0.12 36.84 -9.46
C ALA A 742 0.35 37.73 -8.23
N ASN A 743 -0.63 37.79 -7.33
CA ASN A 743 -0.62 38.67 -6.16
C ASN A 743 -0.28 37.95 -4.83
N GLN A 744 0.32 36.75 -4.86
CA GLN A 744 0.82 36.07 -3.65
C GLN A 744 2.32 35.79 -3.74
N TYR A 745 3.02 36.03 -2.63
CA TYR A 745 4.45 35.75 -2.48
C TYR A 745 4.74 34.28 -2.14
N SER A 746 3.76 33.50 -1.66
CA SER A 746 3.99 32.11 -1.29
C SER A 746 3.51 31.15 -2.38
N LEU A 747 4.38 30.21 -2.74
CA LEU A 747 4.14 29.11 -3.66
C LEU A 747 3.40 27.93 -2.99
N GLN A 748 3.20 27.96 -1.66
CA GLN A 748 2.48 26.94 -0.88
C GLN A 748 2.91 25.51 -1.23
N MET A 749 4.23 25.28 -1.20
CA MET A 749 4.84 24.00 -1.55
C MET A 749 4.43 22.89 -0.59
N GLU A 750 4.15 21.73 -1.19
CA GLU A 750 3.80 20.48 -0.52
C GLU A 750 4.58 19.33 -1.17
N LEU A 751 5.25 18.50 -0.35
CA LEU A 751 5.88 17.26 -0.85
C LEU A 751 4.77 16.22 -0.97
N VAL A 752 4.30 15.99 -2.19
CA VAL A 752 3.18 15.06 -2.46
C VAL A 752 3.63 13.62 -2.26
N ASN A 753 4.83 13.30 -2.75
CA ASN A 753 5.36 11.94 -2.72
C ASN A 753 6.88 11.92 -2.92
N TYR A 754 7.51 10.81 -2.55
CA TYR A 754 8.88 10.49 -2.90
C TYR A 754 9.06 8.98 -3.05
N ASP A 755 10.02 8.57 -3.87
CA ASP A 755 10.48 7.19 -3.92
C ASP A 755 12.00 7.11 -4.09
N ARG A 756 12.60 5.98 -3.71
CA ARG A 756 14.05 5.77 -3.79
C ARG A 756 14.38 4.74 -4.86
N LEU A 757 14.98 5.24 -5.93
CA LEU A 757 15.27 4.50 -7.16
C LEU A 757 16.56 3.66 -7.08
N THR A 758 17.31 3.73 -5.97
CA THR A 758 18.58 3.02 -5.79
C THR A 758 18.51 2.03 -4.64
N LEU A 759 19.14 0.86 -4.85
CA LEU A 759 19.09 -0.27 -3.93
C LEU A 759 19.45 0.10 -2.49
N PHE A 760 18.46 0.06 -1.59
CA PHE A 760 18.58 0.56 -0.22
C PHE A 760 18.63 -0.52 0.88
N GLY A 761 18.15 -1.74 0.63
CA GLY A 761 18.12 -2.81 1.66
C GLY A 761 19.50 -3.10 2.30
N LYS A 762 20.59 -2.96 1.52
CA LYS A 762 21.97 -3.17 1.99
C LYS A 762 22.40 -2.17 3.09
N TYR A 763 21.70 -1.03 3.27
CA TYR A 763 21.93 -0.11 4.39
C TYR A 763 21.53 -0.67 5.76
N GLN A 764 20.74 -1.74 5.84
CA GLN A 764 20.45 -2.45 7.09
C GLN A 764 21.73 -2.91 7.83
N ALA A 765 22.85 -3.11 7.11
CA ALA A 765 24.14 -3.47 7.69
C ALA A 765 24.86 -2.33 8.46
N CYS A 766 24.37 -1.09 8.36
CA CYS A 766 24.89 0.06 9.11
C CYS A 766 23.83 0.96 9.76
N ALA A 767 22.55 0.83 9.41
CA ALA A 767 21.48 1.70 9.87
C ALA A 767 21.29 1.65 11.39
N ASP A 768 20.72 2.73 11.96
CA ASP A 768 20.27 2.71 13.34
C ASP A 768 19.09 1.74 13.51
N GLN A 769 18.97 1.10 14.68
CA GLN A 769 17.94 0.10 14.93
C GLN A 769 16.54 0.73 14.85
N GLY A 770 15.74 0.26 13.88
CA GLY A 770 14.39 0.75 13.62
C GLY A 770 14.30 1.89 12.60
N ALA A 771 15.42 2.33 12.02
CA ALA A 771 15.44 3.37 11.00
C ALA A 771 14.72 2.95 9.71
N HIS A 772 14.07 3.90 9.04
CA HIS A 772 13.38 3.67 7.78
C HIS A 772 14.42 3.55 6.64
N LEU A 773 14.71 2.31 6.21
CA LEU A 773 15.82 2.02 5.28
C LEU A 773 15.73 2.82 3.97
N LYS A 774 14.52 3.13 3.50
CA LYS A 774 14.27 4.01 2.36
C LYS A 774 14.92 5.39 2.50
N LEU A 775 14.86 6.03 3.68
CA LEU A 775 15.47 7.34 3.96
C LEU A 775 16.92 7.25 4.43
N CYS A 776 17.37 6.09 4.95
CA CYS A 776 18.71 5.95 5.52
C CYS A 776 19.82 5.84 4.45
N ILE A 777 20.88 6.63 4.63
CA ILE A 777 22.20 6.44 4.00
C ILE A 777 23.23 6.38 5.15
N CYS A 778 24.06 5.34 5.19
CA CYS A 778 25.00 5.11 6.30
C CYS A 778 26.29 4.39 5.85
N SER A 779 27.31 4.38 6.71
CA SER A 779 28.62 3.78 6.43
C SER A 779 29.14 2.91 7.59
N ARG A 780 29.67 1.73 7.27
CA ARG A 780 30.33 0.80 8.21
C ARG A 780 31.71 1.33 8.63
N ARG A 781 32.49 1.93 7.72
CA ARG A 781 33.76 2.61 8.04
C ARG A 781 33.55 3.82 8.96
N THR A 782 32.44 4.55 8.81
CA THR A 782 32.17 5.79 9.56
C THR A 782 31.52 5.54 10.94
N LYS A 783 31.73 4.37 11.57
CA LYS A 783 31.27 4.07 12.96
C LYS A 783 32.00 4.85 14.06
N LYS A 784 32.14 6.17 13.90
CA LYS A 784 32.51 7.09 14.97
C LYS A 784 31.34 7.19 15.96
N ARG A 785 31.50 6.62 17.15
CA ARG A 785 30.77 7.10 18.33
C ARG A 785 31.22 8.55 18.59
N LEU A 786 30.47 9.51 18.08
CA LEU A 786 30.61 10.92 18.44
C LEU A 786 30.10 11.08 19.87
N THR A 787 30.99 10.96 20.86
CA THR A 787 30.62 11.04 22.29
C THR A 787 30.44 12.48 22.78
N GLU A 788 30.76 13.47 21.95
CA GLU A 788 30.77 14.89 22.29
C GLU A 788 30.17 15.70 21.12
N LEU A 789 29.20 16.55 21.43
CA LEU A 789 28.51 17.42 20.46
C LEU A 789 29.45 18.47 19.82
N GLU A 790 30.57 18.75 20.49
CA GLU A 790 31.63 19.67 20.10
C GLU A 790 32.50 19.14 18.93
N ARG A 791 32.46 17.82 18.66
CA ARG A 791 33.24 17.20 17.55
C ARG A 791 32.47 17.05 16.25
N VAL A 792 31.22 17.49 16.19
CA VAL A 792 30.44 17.53 14.96
C VAL A 792 30.73 18.87 14.28
N PRO A 793 31.30 18.90 13.05
CA PRO A 793 31.64 20.16 12.41
C PRO A 793 30.39 20.80 11.79
N TRP A 794 29.60 21.49 12.61
CA TRP A 794 28.32 22.09 12.22
C TRP A 794 28.46 23.11 11.07
N LEU A 795 29.61 23.77 10.94
CA LEU A 795 29.95 24.68 9.83
C LEU A 795 30.33 23.94 8.53
N GLU A 796 30.60 22.64 8.58
CA GLU A 796 30.85 21.74 7.44
C GLU A 796 29.59 20.94 7.03
N TYR A 797 28.40 21.35 7.49
CA TYR A 797 27.13 20.93 6.90
C TYR A 797 26.85 21.72 5.61
N SER A 798 27.81 21.70 4.68
CA SER A 798 27.60 22.12 3.29
C SER A 798 26.92 21.02 2.49
N THR A 799 26.00 21.45 1.64
CA THR A 799 25.42 20.72 0.51
C THR A 799 26.14 21.19 -0.75
N ILE A 800 26.47 20.33 -1.71
CA ILE A 800 27.31 20.75 -2.86
C ILE A 800 26.61 21.79 -3.76
N LEU A 801 25.28 21.92 -3.64
CA LEU A 801 24.48 23.01 -4.19
C LEU A 801 24.86 24.43 -3.70
N SER A 802 25.68 24.59 -2.64
CA SER A 802 26.09 25.89 -2.08
C SER A 802 27.44 25.82 -1.38
N ASN A 803 28.19 26.93 -1.38
CA ASN A 803 29.27 27.12 -0.41
C ASN A 803 28.72 27.15 1.04
N SER A 804 29.61 27.02 2.03
CA SER A 804 29.24 26.80 3.44
C SER A 804 28.16 27.76 3.97
N PRO A 805 27.17 27.25 4.72
CA PRO A 805 25.99 28.03 5.11
C PRO A 805 26.36 29.20 6.02
N LYS A 806 25.79 30.37 5.76
CA LYS A 806 25.98 31.55 6.61
C LYS A 806 25.15 31.40 7.88
N ALA A 807 25.83 31.12 9.00
CA ALA A 807 25.20 31.01 10.31
C ALA A 807 25.07 32.39 11.00
N ARG A 808 23.85 32.79 11.35
CA ARG A 808 23.54 33.92 12.24
C ARG A 808 23.07 33.37 13.59
N LYS A 809 23.72 33.76 14.69
CA LYS A 809 23.22 33.47 16.05
C LYS A 809 21.85 34.14 16.26
N VAL A 810 20.91 33.46 16.92
CA VAL A 810 19.57 33.98 17.24
C VAL A 810 19.43 34.19 18.75
N GLY A 811 19.10 35.42 19.16
CA GLY A 811 18.93 35.80 20.57
C GLY A 811 20.22 35.72 21.39
N ASP A 812 20.08 35.73 22.72
CA ASP A 812 21.22 35.74 23.65
C ASP A 812 21.83 34.34 23.87
N ASP A 813 21.08 33.26 23.62
CA ASP A 813 21.56 31.87 23.78
C ASP A 813 22.69 31.54 22.80
N GLN A 814 23.86 31.15 23.31
CA GLN A 814 25.05 30.80 22.51
C GLN A 814 24.92 29.50 21.68
N CYS A 815 23.75 28.88 21.61
CA CYS A 815 23.53 27.56 21.02
C CYS A 815 22.31 27.46 20.06
N LEU A 816 21.79 28.60 19.59
CA LEU A 816 20.74 28.67 18.55
C LEU A 816 21.23 29.46 17.32
N PHE A 817 21.16 28.86 16.14
CA PHE A 817 21.69 29.44 14.89
C PHE A 817 20.69 29.33 13.73
N LEU A 818 20.42 30.46 13.07
CA LEU A 818 19.76 30.53 11.77
C LEU A 818 20.83 30.29 10.69
N LEU A 819 20.65 29.23 9.89
CA LEU A 819 21.51 28.89 8.77
C LEU A 819 20.87 29.41 7.48
N LYS A 820 21.61 30.21 6.70
CA LYS A 820 21.20 30.67 5.36
C LYS A 820 22.12 30.07 4.29
N ARG A 821 21.58 29.23 3.41
CA ARG A 821 22.23 28.82 2.14
C ARG A 821 21.86 29.82 1.05
N ASN A 822 22.84 30.18 0.22
CA ASN A 822 22.69 31.11 -0.90
C ASN A 822 23.15 30.40 -2.18
N HIS A 823 22.27 30.30 -3.17
CA HIS A 823 22.50 29.64 -4.44
C HIS A 823 22.39 30.66 -5.58
N SER A 824 23.18 30.49 -6.64
CA SER A 824 23.19 31.35 -7.84
C SER A 824 23.12 32.85 -7.52
N LEU A 825 24.14 33.33 -6.80
CA LEU A 825 24.31 34.72 -6.32
C LEU A 825 23.17 35.27 -5.43
N GLY A 826 22.19 34.45 -5.03
CA GLY A 826 21.03 34.84 -4.23
C GLY A 826 19.69 34.65 -4.93
N GLN A 827 19.68 34.24 -6.21
CA GLN A 827 18.45 33.91 -6.95
C GLN A 827 17.63 32.80 -6.29
N SER A 828 18.27 31.87 -5.56
CA SER A 828 17.61 30.92 -4.67
C SER A 828 18.30 30.88 -3.31
N VAL A 829 17.52 30.69 -2.25
CA VAL A 829 17.99 30.61 -0.87
C VAL A 829 17.21 29.56 -0.08
N ALA A 830 17.86 29.01 0.94
CA ALA A 830 17.23 28.12 1.92
C ALA A 830 17.60 28.51 3.34
N PHE A 831 16.65 28.37 4.25
CA PHE A 831 16.78 28.70 5.66
C PHE A 831 16.47 27.49 6.55
N GLU A 832 17.36 27.23 7.50
CA GLU A 832 17.20 26.21 8.54
C GLU A 832 17.52 26.83 9.91
N ILE A 833 17.03 26.21 10.99
CA ILE A 833 17.39 26.58 12.35
C ILE A 833 18.06 25.40 13.07
N ALA A 834 19.27 25.62 13.56
CA ALA A 834 20.06 24.65 14.32
C ALA A 834 19.98 24.96 15.81
N ASN A 835 19.47 24.01 16.60
CA ASN A 835 19.52 24.03 18.06
C ASN A 835 20.58 23.03 18.52
N ILE A 836 21.77 23.54 18.88
CA ILE A 836 22.87 22.74 19.43
C ILE A 836 22.92 22.77 20.96
N CYS A 837 21.89 23.31 21.63
CA CYS A 837 21.80 23.27 23.08
C CYS A 837 21.55 21.81 23.55
N ASN A 838 22.19 21.39 24.64
CA ASN A 838 22.10 20.00 25.12
C ASN A 838 20.70 19.58 25.59
N GLU A 839 19.93 20.49 26.21
CA GLU A 839 18.63 20.17 26.83
C GLU A 839 17.55 21.26 26.65
N LYS A 840 17.86 22.39 25.97
CA LYS A 840 16.90 23.49 25.75
C LYS A 840 16.05 23.23 24.51
N ILE A 841 14.72 23.26 24.64
CA ILE A 841 13.78 23.30 23.52
C ILE A 841 13.47 24.76 23.22
N PHE A 842 13.42 25.13 21.94
CA PHE A 842 12.93 26.45 21.52
C PHE A 842 11.57 26.34 20.84
N TYR A 843 10.74 27.35 21.07
CA TYR A 843 9.55 27.67 20.30
C TYR A 843 9.81 29.01 19.65
N LEU A 844 9.77 29.06 18.32
CA LEU A 844 10.21 30.20 17.53
C LEU A 844 9.09 30.67 16.62
N ARG A 845 8.92 31.99 16.50
CA ARG A 845 8.10 32.61 15.47
C ARG A 845 9.03 33.08 14.34
N ILE A 846 8.74 32.64 13.13
CA ILE A 846 9.51 32.94 11.93
C ILE A 846 8.75 33.98 11.11
N SER A 847 9.39 35.11 10.85
CA SER A 847 8.90 36.19 9.97
C SER A 847 9.93 36.41 8.84
N ALA A 848 9.55 37.10 7.77
CA ALA A 848 10.51 37.47 6.73
C ALA A 848 10.17 38.82 6.08
N ASN A 849 11.20 39.60 5.79
CA ASN A 849 11.14 40.82 4.98
C ASN A 849 11.91 40.57 3.67
N PHE A 850 11.30 40.86 2.53
CA PHE A 850 11.85 40.50 1.22
C PHE A 850 11.29 41.34 0.07
N GLU A 851 12.05 41.41 -1.01
CA GLU A 851 11.67 42.05 -2.27
C GLU A 851 12.00 41.11 -3.44
N ASN A 852 11.10 41.05 -4.42
CA ASN A 852 11.22 40.23 -5.63
C ASN A 852 11.47 38.71 -5.36
N MET A 853 10.95 38.17 -4.26
CA MET A 853 11.06 36.74 -3.90
C MET A 853 9.70 36.04 -3.84
N LYS A 854 9.69 34.76 -4.26
CA LYS A 854 8.63 33.77 -4.01
C LYS A 854 9.11 32.76 -2.97
N LEU A 855 8.33 32.54 -1.90
CA LEU A 855 8.66 31.70 -0.75
C LEU A 855 7.92 30.37 -0.80
N SER A 856 8.55 29.27 -0.37
CA SER A 856 7.93 27.94 -0.35
C SER A 856 6.67 27.89 0.51
N ARG A 857 6.64 28.59 1.66
CA ARG A 857 5.48 28.67 2.56
C ARG A 857 5.15 30.10 2.99
N LYS A 858 3.95 30.29 3.53
CA LYS A 858 3.46 31.59 4.03
C LYS A 858 4.17 31.99 5.32
N VAL A 859 4.41 33.28 5.50
CA VAL A 859 5.00 33.88 6.71
C VAL A 859 4.03 34.90 7.32
N PRO A 860 4.02 35.11 8.65
CA PRO A 860 4.81 34.40 9.64
C PRO A 860 4.24 33.01 10.00
N PHE A 861 5.08 32.13 10.55
CA PHE A 861 4.68 30.83 11.09
C PHE A 861 5.44 30.51 12.40
N GLU A 862 5.08 29.43 13.09
CA GLU A 862 5.76 28.98 14.32
C GLU A 862 6.40 27.60 14.13
N VAL A 863 7.57 27.39 14.74
CA VAL A 863 8.33 26.12 14.70
C VAL A 863 8.88 25.75 16.08
N LYS A 864 8.95 24.45 16.37
CA LYS A 864 9.55 23.88 17.58
C LYS A 864 10.86 23.19 17.24
N VAL A 865 11.95 23.56 17.91
CA VAL A 865 13.30 23.02 17.67
C VAL A 865 13.78 22.24 18.89
N GLN A 866 14.03 20.94 18.72
CA GLN A 866 14.44 20.02 19.80
C GLN A 866 15.96 20.14 20.09
N PRO A 867 16.45 19.72 21.27
CA PRO A 867 17.87 19.80 21.61
C PRO A 867 18.71 18.90 20.70
N GLY A 868 19.76 19.44 20.07
CA GLY A 868 20.58 18.70 19.11
C GLY A 868 19.85 18.32 17.82
N SER A 869 19.12 19.27 17.21
CA SER A 869 18.39 19.09 15.94
C SER A 869 18.51 20.30 15.00
N ILE A 870 18.36 20.07 13.69
CA ILE A 870 18.24 21.12 12.66
C ILE A 870 16.85 21.02 12.03
N LYS A 871 16.08 22.11 12.03
CA LYS A 871 14.75 22.18 11.42
C LYS A 871 14.73 23.03 10.17
N PHE A 872 14.12 22.54 9.09
CA PHE A 872 13.89 23.30 7.87
C PHE A 872 12.83 24.39 8.10
N LEU A 873 13.13 25.63 7.70
CA LEU A 873 12.23 26.76 7.86
C LEU A 873 11.46 27.03 6.57
N LEU A 874 12.17 27.46 5.52
CA LEU A 874 11.62 27.81 4.21
C LEU A 874 12.74 27.86 3.18
N SER A 875 12.36 27.72 1.91
CA SER A 875 13.19 28.10 0.77
C SER A 875 12.50 29.25 0.03
N ALA A 876 13.25 29.97 -0.80
CA ALA A 876 12.71 31.01 -1.65
C ALA A 876 13.52 31.13 -2.94
N ARG A 877 12.85 31.53 -4.04
CA ARG A 877 13.46 31.89 -5.32
C ARG A 877 13.10 33.31 -5.72
N ILE A 878 13.85 33.87 -6.65
CA ILE A 878 13.53 35.11 -7.36
C ILE A 878 12.18 34.99 -8.09
N ALA A 879 11.45 36.11 -8.18
CA ALA A 879 10.17 36.21 -8.86
C ALA A 879 10.30 36.76 -10.30
N VAL A 880 11.26 37.68 -10.53
CA VAL A 880 11.59 38.26 -11.85
C VAL A 880 13.11 38.45 -11.95
N ASP A 881 13.77 37.80 -12.90
CA ASP A 881 15.24 37.63 -12.91
C ASP A 881 16.06 38.92 -13.05
N PHE A 882 15.44 40.00 -13.56
CA PHE A 882 16.12 41.27 -13.86
C PHE A 882 16.05 42.31 -12.73
N TRP A 883 15.38 42.01 -11.61
CA TRP A 883 15.12 42.98 -10.53
C TRP A 883 15.95 42.64 -9.29
N SER A 884 16.39 43.67 -8.55
CA SER A 884 17.08 43.50 -7.27
C SER A 884 16.25 42.68 -6.28
N THR A 885 16.89 41.75 -5.58
CA THR A 885 16.27 40.93 -4.54
C THR A 885 16.92 41.19 -3.19
N PHE A 886 16.12 41.03 -2.13
CA PHE A 886 16.65 40.69 -0.82
C PHE A 886 15.67 39.78 -0.08
N ILE A 887 16.18 39.06 0.91
CA ILE A 887 15.35 38.35 1.89
C ILE A 887 16.11 38.20 3.21
N GLU A 888 15.52 38.75 4.26
CA GLU A 888 15.91 38.57 5.66
C GLU A 888 14.82 37.77 6.38
N VAL A 889 15.23 36.88 7.27
CA VAL A 889 14.35 36.00 8.05
C VAL A 889 14.58 36.29 9.53
N ASP A 890 13.53 36.74 10.18
CA ASP A 890 13.51 37.14 11.58
C ASP A 890 12.93 36.02 12.44
N VAL A 891 13.48 35.86 13.64
CA VAL A 891 13.28 34.67 14.48
C VAL A 891 13.08 35.10 15.92
N ASP A 892 11.82 35.23 16.34
CA ASP A 892 11.46 35.61 17.71
C ASP A 892 11.43 34.37 18.62
N ILE A 893 12.02 34.45 19.82
CA ILE A 893 12.01 33.36 20.80
C ILE A 893 10.81 33.51 21.76
N ASN A 894 9.87 32.55 21.72
CA ASN A 894 8.72 32.51 22.62
C ASN A 894 9.10 31.92 23.99
N GLU A 895 9.49 32.77 24.96
CA GLU A 895 10.02 32.34 26.27
C GLU A 895 9.07 31.54 27.19
N LYS A 896 7.75 31.53 26.93
CA LYS A 896 6.72 31.02 27.87
C LYS A 896 6.70 29.48 28.05
N GLY A 897 7.65 28.74 27.47
CA GLY A 897 7.65 27.28 27.36
C GLY A 897 8.26 26.48 28.52
N ARG A 898 7.77 26.61 29.77
CA ARG A 898 8.21 25.76 30.91
C ARG A 898 7.08 25.37 31.88
N ARG A 899 6.52 24.14 31.77
CA ARG A 899 6.17 23.26 32.93
C ARG A 899 5.63 21.86 32.54
N LEU A 900 5.99 20.89 33.40
CA LEU A 900 5.51 19.50 33.59
C LEU A 900 5.71 18.41 32.51
N VAL A 901 6.15 17.25 33.01
CA VAL A 901 6.24 15.91 32.41
C VAL A 901 6.07 14.90 33.57
N THR A 902 5.25 13.84 33.45
CA THR A 902 5.51 12.49 34.04
C THR A 902 4.46 11.39 33.70
N MET A 903 4.96 10.30 33.09
CA MET A 903 4.73 8.85 33.39
C MET A 903 3.37 8.09 33.28
N PHE A 904 3.26 7.30 32.19
CA PHE A 904 3.32 5.80 32.10
C PHE A 904 2.16 4.82 32.51
N ASN A 905 1.71 4.02 31.51
CA ASN A 905 1.63 2.53 31.42
C ASN A 905 0.72 1.68 32.38
N LEU A 906 0.21 0.45 32.06
CA LEU A 906 0.19 -0.44 30.85
C LEU A 906 -0.90 -1.56 30.97
N HIS A 907 -1.30 -2.19 29.83
CA HIS A 907 -1.80 -3.61 29.67
C HIS A 907 -3.12 -4.10 30.35
N HIS A 908 -3.91 -5.11 29.88
CA HIS A 908 -4.00 -5.86 28.59
C HIS A 908 -5.39 -6.60 28.42
N SER A 909 -5.76 -6.96 27.18
CA SER A 909 -6.47 -8.22 26.74
C SER A 909 -8.02 -8.40 26.65
N LEU A 910 -8.50 -8.44 25.39
CA LEU A 910 -9.21 -9.53 24.65
C LEU A 910 -10.64 -10.06 25.04
N LEU A 911 -11.63 -9.83 24.12
CA LEU A 911 -12.53 -10.75 23.34
C LEU A 911 -13.27 -11.97 24.01
N PRO A 912 -14.36 -12.61 23.45
CA PRO A 912 -14.79 -12.70 22.02
C PRO A 912 -16.33 -12.81 21.62
N LEU A 913 -16.60 -12.63 20.30
CA LEU A 913 -17.55 -13.35 19.38
C LEU A 913 -19.10 -13.51 19.56
N ALA A 914 -19.86 -12.71 18.75
CA ALA A 914 -20.73 -13.08 17.59
C ALA A 914 -22.01 -14.01 17.64
N ARG A 915 -22.97 -13.71 16.69
CA ARG A 915 -24.02 -14.55 15.98
C ARG A 915 -25.50 -14.01 16.03
N PRO A 916 -26.51 -14.48 15.21
CA PRO A 916 -26.84 -13.92 13.87
C PRO A 916 -28.38 -13.88 13.51
N LEU A 917 -28.73 -13.93 12.20
CA LEU A 917 -30.06 -14.17 11.54
C LEU A 917 -30.95 -12.90 11.30
N ARG A 918 -31.88 -12.81 10.30
CA ARG A 918 -32.06 -13.38 8.93
C ARG A 918 -33.19 -12.56 8.22
N GLY A 919 -33.14 -12.35 6.90
CA GLY A 919 -34.23 -11.69 6.13
C GLY A 919 -34.15 -11.93 4.61
N VAL A 920 -35.29 -11.94 3.92
CA VAL A 920 -35.51 -12.48 2.55
C VAL A 920 -36.75 -11.82 1.92
N VAL A 921 -36.86 -11.40 0.64
CA VAL A 921 -35.91 -11.05 -0.45
C VAL A 921 -36.70 -10.29 -1.55
N LYS A 922 -36.07 -9.39 -2.32
CA LYS A 922 -36.45 -9.05 -3.71
C LYS A 922 -35.22 -8.59 -4.51
N PRO A 923 -35.10 -8.89 -5.82
CA PRO A 923 -33.95 -8.47 -6.62
C PRO A 923 -34.09 -7.04 -7.14
N ILE A 924 -33.09 -6.20 -6.86
CA ILE A 924 -32.87 -4.88 -7.46
C ILE A 924 -31.40 -4.88 -7.93
N GLY A 925 -31.12 -4.45 -9.17
CA GLY A 925 -29.75 -4.46 -9.69
C GLY A 925 -29.63 -4.53 -11.22
N LEU A 926 -28.48 -5.01 -11.69
CA LEU A 926 -27.86 -4.82 -13.02
C LEU A 926 -28.60 -5.41 -14.25
N PHE A 927 -29.91 -5.67 -14.18
CA PHE A 927 -30.71 -6.24 -15.26
C PHE A 927 -32.01 -5.46 -15.57
N THR A 928 -32.33 -4.42 -14.80
CA THR A 928 -33.36 -3.43 -15.18
C THR A 928 -32.73 -2.28 -15.96
N ALA A 929 -33.43 -1.79 -17.00
CA ALA A 929 -33.00 -0.62 -17.75
C ALA A 929 -32.96 0.63 -16.85
N ILE A 930 -31.83 1.32 -16.84
CA ILE A 930 -31.64 2.54 -16.05
C ILE A 930 -32.22 3.71 -16.86
N SER A 931 -33.00 4.58 -16.19
CA SER A 931 -33.57 5.77 -16.82
C SER A 931 -32.47 6.77 -17.20
N PRO A 932 -32.48 7.38 -18.39
CA PRO A 932 -31.57 8.49 -18.71
C PRO A 932 -31.84 9.75 -17.87
N ASN A 933 -33.00 9.82 -17.19
CA ASN A 933 -33.37 10.88 -16.28
C ASN A 933 -33.07 10.54 -14.80
N LEU A 934 -32.23 9.53 -14.54
CA LEU A 934 -31.82 9.17 -13.18
C LEU A 934 -30.92 10.26 -12.58
N THR A 935 -31.36 10.86 -11.47
CA THR A 935 -30.54 11.81 -10.68
C THR A 935 -29.97 11.11 -9.44
N CYS A 936 -28.98 11.69 -8.76
CA CYS A 936 -28.46 11.15 -7.50
C CYS A 936 -29.51 11.04 -6.37
N ASN A 937 -30.71 11.62 -6.52
CA ASN A 937 -31.85 11.50 -5.58
C ASN A 937 -32.61 10.17 -5.78
N ASP A 938 -32.39 9.53 -6.92
CA ASP A 938 -33.01 8.26 -7.33
C ASP A 938 -32.02 7.09 -7.09
N ILE A 939 -30.94 7.36 -6.36
CA ILE A 939 -29.86 6.45 -5.98
C ILE A 939 -29.73 6.50 -4.46
N GLU A 940 -29.69 5.35 -3.79
CA GLU A 940 -29.47 5.23 -2.35
C GLU A 940 -27.98 5.44 -2.00
N LEU A 941 -27.50 6.69 -2.15
CA LEU A 941 -26.11 7.05 -1.86
C LEU A 941 -25.81 6.93 -0.36
N ARG A 942 -24.88 6.03 -0.02
CA ARG A 942 -24.21 6.07 1.29
C ARG A 942 -23.23 7.24 1.30
N THR A 943 -23.50 8.25 2.12
CA THR A 943 -22.58 9.36 2.40
C THR A 943 -21.26 8.86 3.00
N PRO A 944 -20.14 9.56 2.80
CA PRO A 944 -20.00 10.94 2.30
C PRO A 944 -19.76 11.03 0.78
N ASN A 945 -20.24 10.06 0.00
CA ASN A 945 -20.16 10.12 -1.47
C ASN A 945 -20.90 11.35 -2.03
N LEU A 946 -20.12 12.31 -2.56
CA LEU A 946 -20.62 13.46 -3.30
C LEU A 946 -21.18 13.03 -4.66
N CYS A 947 -22.28 13.66 -5.09
CA CYS A 947 -22.84 13.41 -6.42
C CYS A 947 -21.94 14.01 -7.52
N VAL A 948 -21.68 13.23 -8.58
CA VAL A 948 -20.85 13.65 -9.72
C VAL A 948 -21.62 14.56 -10.71
N CYS A 949 -22.94 14.71 -10.56
CA CYS A 949 -23.75 15.58 -11.42
C CYS A 949 -23.57 17.06 -11.04
N ASN A 950 -23.04 17.87 -11.96
CA ASN A 950 -22.97 19.32 -11.79
C ASN A 950 -24.36 19.94 -11.53
N GLY A 951 -24.42 20.91 -10.61
CA GLY A 951 -25.67 21.60 -10.23
C GLY A 951 -26.53 20.87 -9.19
N TRP A 952 -26.07 19.72 -8.67
CA TRP A 952 -26.78 18.93 -7.67
C TRP A 952 -26.81 19.58 -6.26
N ASP A 953 -25.62 19.87 -5.71
CA ASP A 953 -25.45 20.65 -4.48
C ASP A 953 -24.91 22.03 -4.89
N SER A 954 -25.58 23.11 -4.50
CA SER A 954 -25.13 24.47 -4.83
C SER A 954 -24.24 25.03 -3.72
N PRO A 955 -23.01 25.49 -4.00
CA PRO A 955 -22.20 26.22 -3.03
C PRO A 955 -22.95 27.49 -2.57
N THR A 956 -22.99 27.71 -1.25
CA THR A 956 -23.67 28.86 -0.64
C THR A 956 -22.68 29.71 0.17
N THR A 957 -23.09 30.90 0.60
CA THR A 957 -22.22 31.81 1.34
C THR A 957 -21.90 31.28 2.74
N ASN A 958 -20.62 31.30 3.10
CA ASN A 958 -20.14 30.95 4.44
C ASN A 958 -20.22 32.18 5.36
N ASP A 959 -21.44 32.54 5.76
CA ASP A 959 -21.77 33.77 6.49
C ASP A 959 -22.42 33.53 7.87
N SER A 960 -22.73 34.62 8.58
CA SER A 960 -23.30 34.56 9.93
C SER A 960 -24.69 33.92 10.00
N SER A 961 -25.46 33.90 8.90
CA SER A 961 -26.80 33.31 8.86
C SER A 961 -26.80 31.78 9.02
N LYS A 962 -25.64 31.14 8.75
CA LYS A 962 -25.41 29.69 8.88
C LYS A 962 -24.93 29.27 10.28
N ILE A 963 -24.50 30.20 11.14
CA ILE A 963 -24.01 29.89 12.51
C ILE A 963 -25.06 29.14 13.33
N SER A 964 -26.34 29.52 13.20
CA SER A 964 -27.45 28.84 13.89
C SER A 964 -27.63 27.36 13.49
N PHE A 965 -27.30 27.00 12.24
CA PHE A 965 -27.31 25.61 11.74
C PHE A 965 -26.11 24.84 12.29
N ALA A 966 -24.94 25.48 12.37
CA ALA A 966 -23.74 24.87 12.95
C ALA A 966 -23.89 24.62 14.46
N GLU A 967 -24.38 25.59 15.23
CA GLU A 967 -24.71 25.41 16.66
C GLU A 967 -25.80 24.34 16.86
N PHE A 968 -26.77 24.22 15.95
CA PHE A 968 -27.76 23.15 15.98
C PHE A 968 -27.12 21.76 15.79
N ALA A 969 -26.35 21.56 14.70
CA ALA A 969 -25.69 20.29 14.43
C ALA A 969 -24.70 19.90 15.55
N VAL A 970 -23.95 20.87 16.09
CA VAL A 970 -23.07 20.68 17.25
C VAL A 970 -23.86 20.32 18.51
N GLY A 971 -25.05 20.90 18.69
CA GLY A 971 -25.97 20.55 19.76
C GLY A 971 -26.39 19.08 19.69
N GLU A 972 -26.93 18.65 18.55
CA GLU A 972 -27.37 17.26 18.34
C GLU A 972 -26.21 16.25 18.45
N LEU A 973 -25.05 16.52 17.84
CA LEU A 973 -23.87 15.64 17.97
C LEU A 973 -23.41 15.48 19.43
N ASN A 974 -23.49 16.54 20.22
CA ASN A 974 -23.19 16.49 21.66
C ASN A 974 -24.29 15.81 22.48
N GLU A 975 -25.55 15.83 22.04
CA GLU A 975 -26.62 15.03 22.65
C GLU A 975 -26.40 13.54 22.41
N MET A 976 -26.00 13.15 21.19
CA MET A 976 -25.66 11.76 20.84
C MET A 976 -24.48 11.25 21.68
N LEU A 977 -23.38 12.01 21.69
CA LEU A 977 -22.20 11.68 22.50
C LEU A 977 -22.53 11.60 24.01
N GLN A 978 -23.48 12.41 24.51
CA GLN A 978 -23.89 12.34 25.92
C GLN A 978 -24.87 11.18 26.22
N ALA A 979 -25.66 10.73 25.25
CA ALA A 979 -26.57 9.59 25.42
C ALA A 979 -25.78 8.30 25.77
N GLU A 980 -24.66 8.06 25.09
CA GLU A 980 -23.73 6.94 25.33
C GLU A 980 -23.30 6.78 26.81
N PHE A 981 -23.32 7.89 27.57
CA PHE A 981 -22.84 7.94 28.95
C PHE A 981 -23.94 8.19 30.00
N THR A 982 -25.20 8.33 29.58
CA THR A 982 -26.32 8.69 30.47
C THR A 982 -27.49 7.71 30.44
N GLU A 983 -27.50 6.68 29.58
CA GLU A 983 -28.51 5.61 29.67
C GLU A 983 -28.20 4.55 30.76
N PRO A 984 -29.20 4.01 31.49
CA PRO A 984 -28.94 3.18 32.67
C PRO A 984 -28.62 1.72 32.31
N ILE A 985 -27.32 1.38 32.22
CA ILE A 985 -26.86 -0.01 32.10
C ILE A 985 -27.39 -0.83 33.30
N ASN A 986 -28.19 -1.86 33.00
CA ASN A 986 -28.85 -2.72 34.00
C ASN A 986 -29.66 -1.97 35.07
N GLY A 987 -30.28 -0.83 34.70
CA GLY A 987 -31.25 -0.13 35.56
C GLY A 987 -30.65 0.63 36.75
N LYS A 988 -29.34 0.85 36.79
CA LYS A 988 -28.68 1.68 37.81
C LYS A 988 -28.06 2.92 37.17
N LEU A 989 -28.28 4.10 37.76
CA LEU A 989 -27.54 5.31 37.40
C LEU A 989 -26.05 5.13 37.70
N GLN A 990 -25.18 5.58 36.78
CA GLN A 990 -23.75 5.66 37.05
C GLN A 990 -23.48 6.81 38.02
N LYS A 991 -22.72 6.56 39.10
CA LYS A 991 -22.25 7.63 39.99
C LYS A 991 -21.12 8.41 39.30
N HIS A 992 -21.22 9.75 39.35
CA HIS A 992 -20.29 10.71 38.73
C HIS A 992 -20.24 10.69 37.18
N PRO A 993 -21.36 10.94 36.48
CA PRO A 993 -21.42 10.91 35.01
C PRO A 993 -20.55 11.96 34.30
N MET A 994 -20.06 12.98 35.00
CA MET A 994 -19.22 14.06 34.46
C MET A 994 -17.73 13.74 34.30
N ILE A 995 -17.24 12.60 34.81
CA ILE A 995 -15.83 12.20 34.67
C ILE A 995 -15.70 11.28 33.45
N ARG A 996 -15.44 11.87 32.28
CA ARG A 996 -15.30 11.19 30.97
C ARG A 996 -13.97 11.55 30.30
N SER A 997 -13.46 10.65 29.48
CA SER A 997 -12.36 10.90 28.55
C SER A 997 -12.82 11.65 27.30
N CYS A 998 -14.00 11.30 26.76
CA CYS A 998 -14.55 11.92 25.55
C CYS A 998 -15.07 13.32 25.89
N GLU A 999 -14.46 14.34 25.27
CA GLU A 999 -14.76 15.74 25.52
C GLU A 999 -15.99 16.19 24.73
N ARG A 1000 -16.82 17.07 25.32
CA ARG A 1000 -17.94 17.72 24.60
C ARG A 1000 -17.36 18.49 23.41
N LEU A 1001 -17.83 18.18 22.20
CA LEU A 1001 -17.34 18.70 20.93
C LEU A 1001 -17.46 20.24 20.89
N ARG A 1002 -16.32 20.93 20.69
CA ARG A 1002 -16.23 22.41 20.65
C ARG A 1002 -15.88 22.90 19.24
N PRO A 1003 -16.81 23.51 18.48
CA PRO A 1003 -16.55 23.96 17.13
C PRO A 1003 -15.59 25.15 17.12
N VAL A 1004 -14.60 25.10 16.24
CA VAL A 1004 -13.65 26.18 15.98
C VAL A 1004 -14.17 27.06 14.84
N ARG A 1005 -14.63 26.44 13.75
CA ARG A 1005 -15.05 27.06 12.49
C ARG A 1005 -15.87 26.06 11.66
N PHE A 1006 -16.56 26.53 10.63
CA PHE A 1006 -17.15 25.68 9.58
C PHE A 1006 -16.84 26.22 8.18
N GLN A 1007 -16.81 25.34 7.18
CA GLN A 1007 -16.53 25.65 5.77
C GLN A 1007 -17.34 24.74 4.83
N ASN A 1008 -17.11 24.89 3.52
CA ASN A 1008 -17.69 24.05 2.46
C ASN A 1008 -19.24 23.98 2.49
N VAL A 1009 -19.88 25.09 2.85
CA VAL A 1009 -21.35 25.16 2.94
C VAL A 1009 -21.99 24.99 1.56
N ARG A 1010 -22.92 24.04 1.45
CA ARG A 1010 -23.70 23.74 0.24
C ARG A 1010 -25.17 23.55 0.59
N GLU A 1011 -26.04 23.81 -0.38
CA GLU A 1011 -27.49 23.68 -0.20
C GLU A 1011 -28.14 22.95 -1.39
N ARG A 1012 -29.09 22.06 -1.07
CA ARG A 1012 -29.94 21.35 -2.04
C ARG A 1012 -31.38 21.22 -1.56
N ASN A 1013 -32.32 21.16 -2.49
CA ASN A 1013 -33.74 20.93 -2.19
C ASN A 1013 -34.02 19.44 -2.02
N SER A 1014 -34.74 19.08 -0.96
CA SER A 1014 -35.21 17.72 -0.68
C SER A 1014 -36.42 17.36 -1.57
N LYS A 1015 -36.32 16.25 -2.31
CA LYS A 1015 -37.35 15.82 -3.30
C LYS A 1015 -38.73 15.51 -2.71
N SER A 1016 -38.83 15.18 -1.42
CA SER A 1016 -40.11 14.77 -0.80
C SER A 1016 -41.01 15.95 -0.45
N ASP A 1017 -40.45 17.00 0.16
CA ASP A 1017 -41.24 17.97 0.94
C ASP A 1017 -41.03 19.44 0.56
N GLY A 1018 -40.11 19.73 -0.37
CA GLY A 1018 -39.68 21.11 -0.69
C GLY A 1018 -38.79 21.75 0.38
N GLU A 1019 -38.19 20.95 1.25
CA GLU A 1019 -37.36 21.37 2.38
C GLU A 1019 -35.89 21.53 1.98
N LEU A 1020 -35.16 22.40 2.67
CA LEU A 1020 -33.77 22.75 2.34
C LEU A 1020 -32.80 21.91 3.18
N ILE A 1021 -31.91 21.16 2.52
CA ILE A 1021 -30.78 20.48 3.17
C ILE A 1021 -29.56 21.38 3.01
N THR A 1022 -29.02 21.85 4.13
CA THR A 1022 -27.78 22.63 4.22
C THR A 1022 -26.69 21.70 4.77
N SER A 1023 -25.65 21.43 3.98
CA SER A 1023 -24.50 20.61 4.38
C SER A 1023 -23.23 21.44 4.49
N PHE A 1024 -22.35 21.08 5.43
CA PHE A 1024 -21.11 21.83 5.71
C PHE A 1024 -20.14 21.01 6.58
N ASP A 1025 -18.86 21.39 6.53
CA ASP A 1025 -17.78 20.76 7.29
C ASP A 1025 -17.51 21.57 8.56
N ILE A 1026 -17.74 20.99 9.74
CA ILE A 1026 -17.44 21.58 11.04
C ILE A 1026 -16.08 21.09 11.53
N TYR A 1027 -15.22 22.03 11.92
CA TYR A 1027 -13.89 21.78 12.46
C TYR A 1027 -13.93 21.91 13.98
N PHE A 1028 -13.49 20.89 14.69
CA PHE A 1028 -13.37 20.82 16.15
C PHE A 1028 -11.90 20.78 16.55
N ARG A 1029 -11.52 21.23 17.76
CA ARG A 1029 -10.15 21.00 18.23
C ARG A 1029 -9.92 19.51 18.46
N SER A 1030 -8.82 18.98 17.94
CA SER A 1030 -8.38 17.62 18.23
C SER A 1030 -7.83 17.48 19.66
N GLY A 1031 -7.94 16.27 20.21
CA GLY A 1031 -7.26 15.87 21.45
C GLY A 1031 -5.84 15.37 21.19
N ASP A 1032 -5.01 15.31 22.23
CA ASP A 1032 -3.54 15.12 22.13
C ASP A 1032 -3.06 13.71 21.69
N VAL A 1033 -3.97 12.89 21.17
CA VAL A 1033 -3.74 11.48 20.77
C VAL A 1033 -3.63 11.33 19.24
N VAL A 1034 -3.95 12.39 18.49
CA VAL A 1034 -3.69 12.51 17.04
C VAL A 1034 -2.68 13.63 16.78
N LYS A 1035 -1.92 13.55 15.67
CA LYS A 1035 -0.99 14.62 15.24
C LYS A 1035 -1.76 15.83 14.65
N GLN A 1036 -2.98 15.63 14.13
CA GLN A 1036 -3.79 16.71 13.54
C GLN A 1036 -4.29 17.73 14.57
N LYS A 1037 -4.44 19.00 14.16
CA LYS A 1037 -4.88 20.10 15.05
C LYS A 1037 -6.41 20.22 15.16
N GLU A 1038 -7.11 19.87 14.09
CA GLU A 1038 -8.56 19.95 13.99
C GLU A 1038 -9.14 18.64 13.46
N ASP A 1039 -10.25 18.18 14.05
CA ASP A 1039 -11.07 17.08 13.56
C ASP A 1039 -12.24 17.62 12.74
N ILE A 1040 -12.53 17.00 11.60
CA ILE A 1040 -13.51 17.48 10.62
C ILE A 1040 -14.71 16.54 10.61
N PHE A 1041 -15.91 17.08 10.83
CA PHE A 1041 -17.16 16.37 10.67
C PHE A 1041 -17.98 17.05 9.57
N HIS A 1042 -18.33 16.30 8.54
CA HIS A 1042 -19.38 16.68 7.61
C HIS A 1042 -20.73 16.51 8.29
N VAL A 1043 -21.64 17.47 8.16
CA VAL A 1043 -23.02 17.37 8.66
C VAL A 1043 -24.01 17.77 7.58
N GLU A 1044 -25.21 17.18 7.62
CA GLU A 1044 -26.36 17.60 6.80
C GLU A 1044 -27.54 17.95 7.70
N VAL A 1045 -27.96 19.22 7.67
CA VAL A 1045 -29.13 19.72 8.41
C VAL A 1045 -30.26 19.97 7.43
N LYS A 1046 -31.38 19.24 7.58
CA LYS A 1046 -32.64 19.54 6.89
C LYS A 1046 -33.37 20.65 7.65
N SER A 1047 -34.04 21.53 6.92
CA SER A 1047 -34.78 22.65 7.50
C SER A 1047 -36.03 22.99 6.67
N LYS A 1048 -37.09 23.39 7.37
CA LYS A 1048 -38.36 23.83 6.79
C LYS A 1048 -38.72 25.21 7.31
N GLU A 1049 -38.53 26.24 6.50
CA GLU A 1049 -39.03 27.57 6.82
C GLU A 1049 -40.53 27.63 6.55
N MET A 1050 -41.35 27.63 7.60
CA MET A 1050 -42.80 27.72 7.48
C MET A 1050 -43.25 29.17 7.45
N ALA A 1051 -43.88 29.59 6.35
CA ALA A 1051 -44.49 30.92 6.26
C ALA A 1051 -45.47 31.15 7.43
N ASN A 1052 -45.40 32.34 8.04
CA ASN A 1052 -46.13 32.75 9.24
C ASN A 1052 -45.80 31.96 10.53
N GLN A 1053 -44.70 31.20 10.59
CA GLN A 1053 -44.16 30.66 11.84
C GLN A 1053 -42.67 30.98 11.99
N TYR A 1054 -42.28 31.44 13.18
CA TYR A 1054 -40.89 31.78 13.52
C TYR A 1054 -40.02 30.56 13.82
N SER A 1055 -40.18 29.47 13.06
CA SER A 1055 -39.42 28.22 13.24
C SER A 1055 -38.90 27.67 11.91
N LEU A 1056 -37.70 27.09 11.96
CA LEU A 1056 -36.97 26.49 10.84
C LEU A 1056 -37.03 24.96 10.83
N GLN A 1057 -37.68 24.35 11.84
CA GLN A 1057 -37.86 22.89 11.99
C GLN A 1057 -36.62 22.10 11.56
N MET A 1058 -35.50 22.34 12.24
CA MET A 1058 -34.22 21.74 11.90
C MET A 1058 -34.14 20.28 12.35
N GLU A 1059 -33.55 19.44 11.51
CA GLU A 1059 -33.26 18.03 11.78
C GLU A 1059 -31.83 17.70 11.32
N LEU A 1060 -31.02 17.08 12.20
CA LEU A 1060 -29.71 16.56 11.80
C LEU A 1060 -29.95 15.22 11.10
N VAL A 1061 -30.09 15.25 9.79
CA VAL A 1061 -30.35 14.05 8.98
C VAL A 1061 -29.14 13.12 8.98
N ASN A 1062 -27.93 13.69 9.01
CA ASN A 1062 -26.72 12.92 8.83
C ASN A 1062 -25.47 13.62 9.38
N TYR A 1063 -24.46 12.81 9.72
CA TYR A 1063 -23.11 13.27 9.95
C TYR A 1063 -22.08 12.19 9.58
N ASP A 1064 -20.92 12.62 9.10
CA ASP A 1064 -19.74 11.76 9.00
C ASP A 1064 -18.46 12.45 9.45
N ARG A 1065 -17.48 11.67 9.90
CA ARG A 1065 -16.20 12.21 10.38
C ARG A 1065 -15.12 11.95 9.35
N LEU A 1066 -14.71 13.02 8.68
CA LEU A 1066 -13.75 12.98 7.57
C LEU A 1066 -12.30 12.79 8.05
N THR A 1067 -12.04 12.99 9.35
CA THR A 1067 -10.70 12.79 9.96
C THR A 1067 -10.55 11.43 10.64
N LEU A 1068 -9.37 10.82 10.48
CA LEU A 1068 -9.05 9.52 11.07
C LEU A 1068 -9.18 9.54 12.59
N PHE A 1069 -10.10 8.71 13.10
CA PHE A 1069 -10.48 8.71 14.52
C PHE A 1069 -10.02 7.47 15.31
N GLY A 1070 -9.44 6.46 14.65
CA GLY A 1070 -9.01 5.21 15.31
C GLY A 1070 -8.02 5.42 16.48
N LYS A 1071 -7.11 6.41 16.37
CA LYS A 1071 -6.12 6.71 17.42
C LYS A 1071 -6.78 7.18 18.74
N TYR A 1072 -8.00 7.74 18.71
CA TYR A 1072 -8.77 8.08 19.91
C TYR A 1072 -9.23 6.87 20.74
N GLN A 1073 -9.21 5.64 20.19
CA GLN A 1073 -9.43 4.41 20.97
C GLN A 1073 -8.49 4.30 22.17
N ALA A 1074 -7.29 4.89 22.10
CA ALA A 1074 -6.31 4.89 23.18
C ALA A 1074 -6.53 5.97 24.26
N CYS A 1075 -7.66 6.70 24.23
CA CYS A 1075 -8.12 7.54 25.33
C CYS A 1075 -9.61 7.39 25.66
N ALA A 1076 -10.44 6.99 24.69
CA ALA A 1076 -11.91 7.02 24.78
C ALA A 1076 -12.47 6.28 26.00
N ASP A 1077 -13.67 6.68 26.45
CA ASP A 1077 -14.39 5.94 27.48
C ASP A 1077 -14.79 4.54 26.99
N GLN A 1078 -14.81 3.57 27.90
CA GLN A 1078 -15.07 2.18 27.54
C GLN A 1078 -16.51 2.00 27.03
N GLY A 1079 -16.64 1.76 25.72
CA GLY A 1079 -17.92 1.64 25.02
C GLY A 1079 -18.33 2.88 24.21
N ALA A 1080 -17.56 3.97 24.26
CA ALA A 1080 -17.82 5.18 23.48
C ALA A 1080 -17.70 4.93 21.96
N HIS A 1081 -18.56 5.56 21.16
CA HIS A 1081 -18.53 5.46 19.72
C HIS A 1081 -17.42 6.36 19.14
N LEU A 1082 -16.32 5.76 18.69
CA LEU A 1082 -15.10 6.49 18.30
C LEU A 1082 -15.31 7.54 17.20
N LYS A 1083 -16.34 7.37 16.35
CA LYS A 1083 -16.73 8.39 15.34
C LYS A 1083 -17.17 9.71 15.99
N LEU A 1084 -17.77 9.70 17.18
CA LEU A 1084 -18.15 10.89 17.94
C LEU A 1084 -17.10 11.34 18.96
N CYS A 1085 -16.29 10.43 19.51
CA CYS A 1085 -15.35 10.77 20.58
C CYS A 1085 -14.11 11.56 20.08
N ILE A 1086 -13.87 12.72 20.68
CA ILE A 1086 -12.56 13.38 20.74
C ILE A 1086 -12.08 13.30 22.19
N CYS A 1087 -10.85 12.87 22.44
CA CYS A 1087 -10.33 12.71 23.81
C CYS A 1087 -8.82 12.96 23.92
N SER A 1088 -8.36 13.18 25.15
CA SER A 1088 -6.97 13.47 25.51
C SER A 1088 -6.41 12.42 26.48
N ARG A 1089 -5.17 11.99 26.26
CA ARG A 1089 -4.40 11.14 27.19
C ARG A 1089 -3.93 11.90 28.43
N ARG A 1090 -3.79 13.23 28.36
CA ARG A 1090 -3.24 14.06 29.45
C ARG A 1090 -4.27 14.61 30.45
N THR A 1091 -5.57 14.53 30.17
CA THR A 1091 -6.59 15.25 30.97
C THR A 1091 -7.76 14.39 31.43
N LYS A 1092 -7.57 13.65 32.53
CA LYS A 1092 -8.68 13.23 33.41
C LYS A 1092 -8.80 14.14 34.62
N LYS A 1093 -9.31 15.37 34.41
CA LYS A 1093 -9.67 16.27 35.52
C LYS A 1093 -10.90 15.72 36.24
N ARG A 1094 -10.83 15.62 37.57
CA ARG A 1094 -12.02 15.40 38.41
C ARG A 1094 -12.85 16.68 38.42
N LEU A 1095 -14.13 16.57 38.09
CA LEU A 1095 -15.10 17.66 38.19
C LEU A 1095 -15.90 17.48 39.47
N THR A 1096 -15.74 18.41 40.42
CA THR A 1096 -16.38 18.36 41.75
C THR A 1096 -17.18 19.60 42.10
N GLU A 1097 -16.96 20.71 41.40
CA GLU A 1097 -17.59 22.02 41.65
C GLU A 1097 -17.90 22.72 40.32
N LEU A 1098 -18.91 23.59 40.27
CA LEU A 1098 -19.31 24.29 39.02
C LEU A 1098 -18.15 25.08 38.40
N GLU A 1099 -17.40 25.80 39.23
CA GLU A 1099 -16.26 26.64 38.84
C GLU A 1099 -15.05 25.78 38.39
N SER A 1100 -15.02 24.49 38.76
CA SER A 1100 -13.98 23.55 38.32
C SER A 1100 -14.17 23.05 36.89
N VAL A 1101 -15.32 23.31 36.24
CA VAL A 1101 -15.66 22.71 34.95
C VAL A 1101 -15.07 23.49 33.76
N PRO A 1102 -14.17 22.90 32.94
CA PRO A 1102 -13.44 23.60 31.86
C PRO A 1102 -14.27 24.05 30.63
N TRP A 1103 -15.56 24.31 30.78
CA TRP A 1103 -16.46 24.82 29.74
C TRP A 1103 -17.05 26.20 30.04
N LEU A 1104 -16.63 26.88 31.11
CA LEU A 1104 -16.88 28.32 31.28
C LEU A 1104 -15.91 29.17 30.45
N GLU A 1105 -14.76 28.61 30.07
CA GLU A 1105 -13.83 29.18 29.08
C GLU A 1105 -14.13 28.65 27.65
N TYR A 1106 -15.17 29.19 26.99
CA TYR A 1106 -15.37 29.00 25.55
C TYR A 1106 -14.62 30.09 24.77
N SER A 1107 -13.34 29.84 24.47
CA SER A 1107 -12.57 30.63 23.51
C SER A 1107 -12.49 29.91 22.16
N THR A 1108 -13.59 29.92 21.41
CA THR A 1108 -13.63 29.56 19.98
C THR A 1108 -14.14 30.74 19.13
N ILE A 1109 -13.89 30.69 17.82
CA ILE A 1109 -13.85 31.88 16.96
C ILE A 1109 -15.25 32.49 16.71
N LEU A 1110 -16.33 31.74 16.99
CA LEU A 1110 -17.72 32.22 16.97
C LEU A 1110 -18.07 33.23 18.08
N SER A 1111 -17.11 33.54 18.97
CA SER A 1111 -17.12 34.63 19.96
C SER A 1111 -18.07 34.50 21.17
N ASN A 1112 -17.51 34.82 22.35
CA ASN A 1112 -18.11 34.85 23.70
C ASN A 1112 -18.27 33.51 24.44
N SER A 1113 -17.82 33.49 25.70
CA SER A 1113 -18.24 32.48 26.68
C SER A 1113 -19.75 32.53 26.92
N PRO A 1114 -20.40 31.37 27.19
CA PRO A 1114 -21.83 31.33 27.50
C PRO A 1114 -22.14 32.12 28.77
N LYS A 1115 -23.16 32.98 28.72
CA LYS A 1115 -23.73 33.61 29.91
C LYS A 1115 -24.61 32.59 30.62
N ALA A 1116 -24.32 32.30 31.89
CA ALA A 1116 -25.09 31.37 32.71
C ALA A 1116 -26.11 32.11 33.60
N ARG A 1117 -27.37 31.69 33.57
CA ARG A 1117 -28.47 32.11 34.47
C ARG A 1117 -28.89 30.92 35.32
N LYS A 1118 -28.96 31.06 36.65
CA LYS A 1118 -29.56 30.04 37.53
C LYS A 1118 -31.05 29.88 37.22
N VAL A 1119 -31.58 28.67 37.33
CA VAL A 1119 -32.99 28.35 37.04
C VAL A 1119 -33.63 27.73 38.28
N GLY A 1120 -34.65 28.40 38.83
CA GLY A 1120 -35.26 28.06 40.11
C GLY A 1120 -34.33 28.28 41.31
N ASP A 1121 -34.75 27.79 42.48
CA ASP A 1121 -34.01 27.94 43.74
C ASP A 1121 -32.85 26.92 43.89
N ASP A 1122 -32.86 25.85 43.10
CA ASP A 1122 -31.79 24.85 43.05
C ASP A 1122 -30.47 25.48 42.58
N GLN A 1123 -29.47 25.51 43.45
CA GLN A 1123 -28.15 26.09 43.17
C GLN A 1123 -27.32 25.31 42.11
N CYS A 1124 -27.89 24.27 41.48
CA CYS A 1124 -27.23 23.33 40.59
C CYS A 1124 -27.89 23.17 39.20
N LEU A 1125 -28.83 24.04 38.81
CA LEU A 1125 -29.41 24.10 37.46
C LEU A 1125 -29.15 25.46 36.77
N PHE A 1126 -28.64 25.43 35.54
CA PHE A 1126 -28.21 26.62 34.80
C PHE A 1126 -28.68 26.63 33.35
N LEU A 1127 -29.29 27.73 32.92
CA LEU A 1127 -29.52 28.08 31.51
C LEU A 1127 -28.27 28.78 30.97
N LEU A 1128 -27.71 28.26 29.86
CA LEU A 1128 -26.55 28.80 29.17
C LEU A 1128 -27.00 29.49 27.88
N LYS A 1129 -26.58 30.74 27.66
CA LYS A 1129 -26.86 31.53 26.45
C LYS A 1129 -25.55 31.92 25.76
N ARG A 1130 -25.33 31.46 24.53
CA ARG A 1130 -24.25 31.92 23.63
C ARG A 1130 -24.79 32.96 22.65
N ASN A 1131 -24.10 34.08 22.48
CA ASN A 1131 -24.45 35.15 21.54
C ASN A 1131 -23.32 35.30 20.50
N HIS A 1132 -23.65 35.09 19.23
CA HIS A 1132 -22.73 35.14 18.09
C HIS A 1132 -23.05 36.33 17.19
N SER A 1133 -22.05 36.84 16.46
CA SER A 1133 -22.18 37.93 15.48
C SER A 1133 -23.05 39.11 15.98
N LEU A 1134 -22.63 39.72 17.10
CA LEU A 1134 -23.32 40.83 17.79
C LEU A 1134 -24.77 40.56 18.24
N GLY A 1135 -25.26 39.32 18.14
CA GLY A 1135 -26.64 38.93 18.45
C GLY A 1135 -27.42 38.36 17.27
N GLN A 1136 -26.87 38.40 16.04
CA GLN A 1136 -27.50 37.86 14.84
C GLN A 1136 -27.82 36.36 14.93
N SER A 1137 -27.08 35.60 15.74
CA SER A 1137 -27.34 34.19 16.04
C SER A 1137 -27.12 33.92 17.53
N VAL A 1138 -27.99 33.11 18.13
CA VAL A 1138 -28.01 32.79 19.57
C VAL A 1138 -28.24 31.29 19.75
N ALA A 1139 -27.55 30.67 20.72
CA ALA A 1139 -27.76 29.27 21.09
C ALA A 1139 -28.02 29.13 22.59
N PHE A 1140 -28.91 28.20 22.95
CA PHE A 1140 -29.34 27.93 24.33
C PHE A 1140 -29.14 26.46 24.71
N GLU A 1141 -28.56 26.24 25.88
CA GLU A 1141 -28.37 24.92 26.49
C GLU A 1141 -28.79 24.96 27.97
N ILE A 1142 -29.12 23.81 28.56
CA ILE A 1142 -29.43 23.68 29.99
C ILE A 1142 -28.46 22.68 30.63
N ALA A 1143 -27.77 23.13 31.67
CA ALA A 1143 -26.79 22.37 32.43
C ALA A 1143 -27.34 21.99 33.82
N ASN A 1144 -27.53 20.69 34.04
CA ASN A 1144 -27.81 20.12 35.35
C ASN A 1144 -26.49 19.59 35.93
N ILE A 1145 -25.98 20.25 36.97
CA ILE A 1145 -24.77 19.82 37.71
C ILE A 1145 -25.10 19.20 39.08
N CYS A 1146 -26.38 18.96 39.37
CA CYS A 1146 -26.80 18.25 40.58
C CYS A 1146 -26.35 16.79 40.51
N ASN A 1147 -25.91 16.21 41.64
CA ASN A 1147 -25.37 14.85 41.67
C ASN A 1147 -26.42 13.73 41.44
N GLU A 1148 -27.66 13.94 41.88
CA GLU A 1148 -28.71 12.89 41.89
C GLU A 1148 -30.10 13.39 41.43
N LYS A 1149 -30.32 14.70 41.28
CA LYS A 1149 -31.62 15.30 40.90
C LYS A 1149 -31.82 15.28 39.37
N ILE A 1150 -32.89 14.64 38.89
CA ILE A 1150 -33.37 14.75 37.50
C ILE A 1150 -34.36 15.92 37.43
N PHE A 1151 -34.28 16.75 36.39
CA PHE A 1151 -35.29 17.77 36.11
C PHE A 1151 -36.15 17.40 34.90
N TYR A 1152 -37.44 17.74 34.98
CA TYR A 1152 -38.37 17.81 33.86
C TYR A 1152 -38.73 19.29 33.69
N LEU A 1153 -38.38 19.85 32.55
CA LEU A 1153 -38.43 21.29 32.29
C LEU A 1153 -39.35 21.58 31.11
N ARG A 1154 -40.20 22.60 31.24
CA ARG A 1154 -40.92 23.18 30.11
C ARG A 1154 -40.16 24.41 29.62
N ILE A 1155 -39.79 24.39 28.35
CA ILE A 1155 -39.04 25.45 27.68
C ILE A 1155 -40.02 26.29 26.88
N SER A 1156 -40.02 27.60 27.12
CA SER A 1156 -40.75 28.59 26.32
C SER A 1156 -39.80 29.73 25.93
N ALA A 1157 -40.21 30.58 24.99
CA ALA A 1157 -39.38 31.71 24.57
C ALA A 1157 -40.24 32.90 24.16
N ASN A 1158 -39.79 34.10 24.55
CA ASN A 1158 -40.32 35.38 24.09
C ASN A 1158 -39.28 36.04 23.19
N PHE A 1159 -39.66 36.42 21.97
CA PHE A 1159 -38.72 36.91 20.97
C PHE A 1159 -39.40 37.80 19.92
N GLU A 1160 -38.60 38.66 19.29
CA GLU A 1160 -39.00 39.52 18.18
C GLU A 1160 -37.98 39.37 17.05
N ASN A 1161 -38.48 39.25 15.81
CA ASN A 1161 -37.65 39.18 14.59
C ASN A 1161 -36.59 38.06 14.58
N MET A 1162 -36.85 36.93 15.26
CA MET A 1162 -35.98 35.75 15.30
C MET A 1162 -36.67 34.51 14.70
N LYS A 1163 -35.90 33.58 14.14
CA LYS A 1163 -36.32 32.25 13.65
C LYS A 1163 -35.59 31.17 14.45
N LEU A 1164 -36.34 30.25 15.06
CA LEU A 1164 -35.85 29.23 16.01
C LEU A 1164 -35.69 27.85 15.35
N SER A 1165 -34.65 27.09 15.69
CA SER A 1165 -34.40 25.75 15.12
C SER A 1165 -35.45 24.72 15.50
N ARG A 1166 -35.95 24.76 16.74
CA ARG A 1166 -37.07 23.94 17.25
C ARG A 1166 -38.29 24.81 17.55
N LYS A 1167 -39.50 24.22 17.50
CA LYS A 1167 -40.76 24.89 17.86
C LYS A 1167 -40.88 24.99 19.38
N VAL A 1168 -41.33 26.14 19.89
CA VAL A 1168 -41.62 26.38 21.32
C VAL A 1168 -43.14 26.53 21.56
N PRO A 1169 -43.64 26.22 22.77
CA PRO A 1169 -42.93 25.57 23.87
C PRO A 1169 -42.72 24.07 23.65
N PHE A 1170 -41.75 23.48 24.36
CA PHE A 1170 -41.50 22.03 24.38
C PHE A 1170 -41.04 21.56 25.77
N GLU A 1171 -41.08 20.26 26.05
CA GLU A 1171 -40.57 19.68 27.31
C GLU A 1171 -39.21 18.98 27.10
N VAL A 1172 -38.35 19.04 28.11
CA VAL A 1172 -37.03 18.37 28.10
C VAL A 1172 -36.70 17.75 29.46
N LYS A 1173 -36.12 16.54 29.43
CA LYS A 1173 -35.62 15.83 30.61
C LYS A 1173 -34.10 16.00 30.73
N VAL A 1174 -33.63 16.54 31.85
CA VAL A 1174 -32.20 16.84 32.07
C VAL A 1174 -31.66 15.99 33.22
N GLN A 1175 -30.74 15.07 32.90
CA GLN A 1175 -30.17 14.12 33.87
C GLN A 1175 -29.09 14.76 34.76
N PRO A 1176 -28.84 14.22 35.96
CA PRO A 1176 -27.69 14.57 36.79
C PRO A 1176 -26.39 14.64 35.98
N GLY A 1177 -25.64 15.74 36.13
CA GLY A 1177 -24.35 15.93 35.47
C GLY A 1177 -24.39 15.96 33.94
N SER A 1178 -25.42 16.57 33.32
CA SER A 1178 -25.58 16.64 31.85
C SER A 1178 -25.84 18.05 31.31
N ILE A 1179 -25.56 18.28 30.02
CA ILE A 1179 -25.92 19.49 29.27
C ILE A 1179 -26.74 19.12 28.04
N LYS A 1180 -28.03 19.46 28.09
CA LYS A 1180 -28.96 19.32 26.96
C LYS A 1180 -29.00 20.60 26.12
N PHE A 1181 -28.99 20.44 24.80
CA PHE A 1181 -29.19 21.51 23.84
C PHE A 1181 -30.69 21.82 23.71
N LEU A 1182 -31.06 23.09 23.87
CA LEU A 1182 -32.45 23.51 23.82
C LEU A 1182 -32.85 23.90 22.40
N LEU A 1183 -32.24 24.96 21.88
CA LEU A 1183 -32.49 25.52 20.55
C LEU A 1183 -31.37 26.48 20.15
N SER A 1184 -31.25 26.71 18.85
CA SER A 1184 -30.55 27.86 18.27
C SER A 1184 -31.56 28.77 17.58
N ALA A 1185 -31.22 30.04 17.40
CA ALA A 1185 -32.05 31.02 16.72
C ALA A 1185 -31.21 32.03 15.94
N ARG A 1186 -31.72 32.52 14.82
CA ARG A 1186 -31.11 33.59 14.01
C ARG A 1186 -32.10 34.71 13.72
N ILE A 1187 -31.61 35.91 13.39
CA ILE A 1187 -32.46 37.01 12.92
C ILE A 1187 -33.25 36.58 11.67
N ALA A 1188 -34.51 37.03 11.60
CA ALA A 1188 -35.47 36.74 10.54
C ALA A 1188 -35.37 37.73 9.37
N VAL A 1189 -35.17 39.02 9.68
CA VAL A 1189 -35.06 40.18 8.78
C VAL A 1189 -34.29 41.29 9.51
N ASP A 1190 -33.49 42.08 8.80
CA ASP A 1190 -32.68 43.17 9.40
C ASP A 1190 -33.54 44.37 9.85
N PHE A 1191 -34.02 44.33 11.09
CA PHE A 1191 -34.75 45.43 11.75
C PHE A 1191 -34.03 45.96 12.99
N TRP A 1192 -34.42 47.16 13.42
CA TRP A 1192 -33.80 47.94 14.49
C TRP A 1192 -34.05 47.38 15.90
N SER A 1193 -34.98 46.44 16.07
CA SER A 1193 -35.18 45.66 17.29
C SER A 1193 -35.25 44.16 16.99
N THR A 1194 -34.43 43.40 17.72
CA THR A 1194 -34.37 41.93 17.66
C THR A 1194 -34.00 41.42 19.06
N PHE A 1195 -34.80 40.51 19.63
CA PHE A 1195 -34.48 39.90 20.92
C PHE A 1195 -34.95 38.45 21.02
N ILE A 1196 -34.35 37.70 21.94
CA ILE A 1196 -34.84 36.39 22.38
C ILE A 1196 -34.47 36.14 23.85
N GLU A 1197 -35.49 35.86 24.65
CA GLU A 1197 -35.40 35.34 26.00
C GLU A 1197 -36.03 33.94 26.04
N VAL A 1198 -35.45 33.04 26.84
CA VAL A 1198 -35.88 31.65 26.99
C VAL A 1198 -36.18 31.40 28.45
N ASP A 1199 -37.42 31.02 28.71
CA ASP A 1199 -37.94 30.76 30.05
C ASP A 1199 -38.13 29.26 30.27
N VAL A 1200 -37.91 28.84 31.52
CA VAL A 1200 -37.67 27.45 31.89
C VAL A 1200 -38.42 27.14 33.17
N ASP A 1201 -39.61 26.55 33.04
CA ASP A 1201 -40.43 26.15 34.18
C ASP A 1201 -40.01 24.77 34.68
N ILE A 1202 -39.84 24.62 36.00
CA ILE A 1202 -39.52 23.33 36.64
C ILE A 1202 -40.82 22.60 37.01
N ASN A 1203 -41.06 21.42 36.42
CA ASN A 1203 -42.22 20.60 36.75
C ASN A 1203 -41.92 19.69 37.95
N GLU A 1204 -42.08 20.22 39.17
CA GLU A 1204 -41.72 19.55 40.43
C GLU A 1204 -42.42 18.21 40.69
N LYS A 1205 -43.59 17.97 40.07
CA LYS A 1205 -44.44 16.80 40.41
C LYS A 1205 -44.16 15.55 39.58
N GLY A 1206 -43.28 15.63 38.57
CA GLY A 1206 -42.95 14.49 37.70
C GLY A 1206 -44.14 13.94 36.89
N VAL A 1207 -45.23 14.71 36.80
CA VAL A 1207 -46.40 14.38 35.97
C VAL A 1207 -46.16 14.91 34.57
N SER A 1208 -46.08 14.02 33.59
CA SER A 1208 -46.12 14.39 32.17
C SER A 1208 -47.45 15.07 31.86
N TYR A 1209 -47.42 16.27 31.28
CA TYR A 1209 -48.62 16.83 30.67
C TYR A 1209 -49.01 15.98 29.45
N PRO A 1210 -50.32 15.85 29.13
CA PRO A 1210 -50.75 15.14 27.93
C PRO A 1210 -50.21 15.86 26.67
N PRO A 1211 -49.77 15.11 25.64
CA PRO A 1211 -49.19 15.70 24.43
C PRO A 1211 -50.23 16.54 23.66
N SER A 1212 -49.76 17.64 23.08
CA SER A 1212 -50.54 18.62 22.30
C SER A 1212 -50.05 18.75 20.86
#